data_AF-A0A922ZLQ3-F1
#
_entry.id   AF-A0A922ZLQ3-F1
#
_cell.length_a   1.000
_cell.length_b   1.000
_cell.length_c   1.000
_cell.angle_alpha   90.00
_cell.angle_beta   90.00
_cell.angle_gamma   90.00
#
_symmetry.space_group_name_H-M   'P 1'
#
loop_
_entity.id
_entity.type
_entity.pdbx_description
1 polymer ?
#
loop_
_entity_poly.entity_id
_entity_poly.type
_entity_poly.pdbx_seq_one_letter_code
_entity_poly.pdbx_strand_id
1 'polypeptide(L)'
;MKASLIKFFYVLSAVFLYSLMATSTAFAATIVVDTPGHPSVPVLPALPGDCDTAVLNDCSFEEAITKANKDAGADDIVFNMLGFFPSWSLNISAPIAITEALTIDGYTQPWTSTPNTVPAPGLSDAILNVMIDGSGLKPGENCFDINTLAAGDPVLIKGLAIGNCPNHGMNITGSNITIQGSYIGTRLNGTVAAPNGGDGIYVDLAHDIFIGGANPADRNVISGNVGNGIMFSDSVNGSDIEGNFIGLDKTGLVGLGNGGHGVSMGDRKSPVSISGNNVGNGPSDLGDGKRNYISGNALAGVYASGTWTTKAFGWVQVDNNYIGTDVNGTVAIPNIFGGVIGEITDDFKIQNNLISGNKGHGVWMFADTPNLLHSNRNGIFSNKIGTDSTGLNALGNGGAGVYFGDGMNRNYIGDSSIVGSGNIIAFNRGKGVIIYEDIAKFTVDDNKIETNSIFGNTGLGIDLDNDGVTLNDANDADTGANSLQNYPIVESALYAGGNTTITGSLHSVPLRDNYRIEVFSNNTADPTGYGEGETYLGSTTIAALDAFGDGTFSVVVAGDYSGKFITATATDKSLYTSEFGPMLDGDLSVTKTSTGATKQGDNVTFTITVSNSAGPNNASSVQVKDLLSGFTFASSTASQGTYTSSTGIWDVGTLTFGSSATLTISAQVSSCGNLSNTASITRSGQFDGNTANNTSTVNLAGITCTPVAGGRPTGGGSGAPLPGSAALTDEVGGEVIADKYCTDYTFSPKEAGKITRYEFAKLMLDFNCYETPQSMPEGEKSFTDYPRGGVYEDPEVKAALIAMYFAADEGILGGYPDGTLRPFEPVVYAEASKILYNSINGNSLNYAPVFTLLPKNLNGIEWFFKYFIFLIDLVDDDYLNPSDVVSDMDAKRMVDFVLEKYPK
;
A
#
# COMPACT_ATOMS: atom_id res chain seq x y z
N MET A 1 13.25 46.72 74.42
CA MET A 1 14.16 46.60 73.26
C MET A 1 15.36 45.68 73.49
N LYS A 2 16.11 45.76 74.60
CA LYS A 2 17.28 44.87 74.82
C LYS A 2 16.95 43.38 75.06
N ALA A 3 15.78 43.05 75.59
CA ALA A 3 15.37 41.65 75.84
C ALA A 3 14.85 40.90 74.58
N SER A 4 14.32 41.62 73.59
CA SER A 4 13.85 41.01 72.33
C SER A 4 14.99 40.71 71.35
N LEU A 5 16.07 41.49 71.38
CA LEU A 5 17.23 41.26 70.51
C LEU A 5 17.99 39.97 70.87
N ILE A 6 18.09 39.64 72.17
CA ILE A 6 18.80 38.44 72.64
C ILE A 6 17.99 37.16 72.34
N LYS A 7 16.66 37.20 72.43
CA LYS A 7 15.80 36.09 71.99
C LYS A 7 15.83 35.90 70.47
N PHE A 8 15.94 36.98 69.70
CA PHE A 8 16.07 36.90 68.23
C PHE A 8 17.39 36.24 67.81
N PHE A 9 18.52 36.55 68.47
CA PHE A 9 19.80 35.91 68.20
C PHE A 9 19.87 34.44 68.67
N TYR A 10 19.21 34.06 69.76
CA TYR A 10 19.14 32.65 70.19
C TYR A 10 18.27 31.80 69.27
N VAL A 11 17.17 32.34 68.74
CA VAL A 11 16.33 31.65 67.76
C VAL A 11 17.03 31.56 66.40
N LEU A 12 17.74 32.61 65.95
CA LEU A 12 18.51 32.54 64.71
C LEU A 12 19.67 31.54 64.80
N SER A 13 20.40 31.49 65.93
CA SER A 13 21.51 30.55 66.11
C SER A 13 21.04 29.11 66.32
N ALA A 14 19.88 28.88 66.95
CA ALA A 14 19.27 27.55 67.03
C ALA A 14 18.72 27.07 65.68
N VAL A 15 18.17 27.97 64.85
CA VAL A 15 17.72 27.66 63.47
C VAL A 15 18.90 27.45 62.53
N PHE A 16 20.01 28.20 62.70
CA PHE A 16 21.25 27.99 61.93
C PHE A 16 22.00 26.72 62.35
N LEU A 17 21.98 26.33 63.64
CA LEU A 17 22.51 25.03 64.08
C LEU A 17 21.59 23.86 63.66
N TYR A 18 20.27 24.04 63.65
CA TYR A 18 19.34 23.02 63.11
C TYR A 18 19.49 22.87 61.59
N SER A 19 19.75 23.95 60.83
CA SER A 19 19.98 23.86 59.38
C SER A 19 21.37 23.34 59.02
N LEU A 20 22.37 23.47 59.90
CA LEU A 20 23.69 22.82 59.73
C LEU A 20 23.69 21.35 60.20
N MET A 21 22.75 20.93 61.06
CA MET A 21 22.60 19.52 61.47
C MET A 21 21.65 18.71 60.59
N ALA A 22 20.93 19.34 59.65
CA ALA A 22 19.99 18.69 58.73
C ALA A 22 20.50 18.62 57.27
N THR A 23 21.81 18.72 57.07
CA THR A 23 22.46 18.36 55.81
C THR A 23 23.58 17.38 56.10
N SER A 24 23.26 16.19 56.60
CA SER A 24 24.13 15.06 56.29
C SER A 24 23.98 14.83 54.80
N THR A 25 25.02 15.11 54.02
CA THR A 25 25.17 14.52 52.70
C THR A 25 25.05 13.01 52.91
N ALA A 26 23.92 12.44 52.52
CA ALA A 26 23.72 11.01 52.60
C ALA A 26 24.79 10.37 51.70
N PHE A 27 25.61 9.47 52.26
CA PHE A 27 26.71 8.85 51.54
C PHE A 27 26.15 7.67 50.75
N ALA A 28 26.37 7.66 49.44
CA ALA A 28 26.15 6.47 48.61
C ALA A 28 26.88 5.26 49.19
N ALA A 29 26.15 4.18 49.46
CA ALA A 29 26.69 2.91 49.91
C ALA A 29 26.92 1.97 48.73
N THR A 30 28.03 1.22 48.76
CA THR A 30 28.22 0.07 47.87
C THR A 30 27.86 -1.20 48.64
N ILE A 31 26.81 -1.90 48.21
CA ILE A 31 26.31 -3.13 48.82
C ILE A 31 26.70 -4.31 47.93
N VAL A 32 27.43 -5.27 48.51
CA VAL A 32 27.98 -6.41 47.76
C VAL A 32 27.12 -7.65 47.98
N VAL A 33 26.47 -8.12 46.93
CA VAL A 33 25.76 -9.41 46.92
C VAL A 33 26.78 -10.54 46.73
N ASP A 34 26.94 -11.38 47.74
CA ASP A 34 27.98 -12.41 47.75
C ASP A 34 27.45 -13.82 48.06
N THR A 35 26.15 -13.97 48.30
CA THR A 35 25.48 -15.27 48.43
C THR A 35 24.24 -15.39 47.52
N PRO A 36 24.00 -16.55 46.86
CA PRO A 36 22.83 -16.78 46.00
C PRO A 36 21.50 -16.95 46.78
N GLY A 37 21.55 -16.97 48.10
CA GLY A 37 20.40 -17.08 48.99
C GLY A 37 20.80 -17.02 50.46
N HIS A 38 19.84 -16.92 51.37
CA HIS A 38 20.13 -16.85 52.80
C HIS A 38 20.95 -18.10 53.24
N PRO A 39 22.15 -17.94 53.83
CA PRO A 39 22.88 -19.09 54.36
C PRO A 39 22.03 -19.71 55.47
N SER A 40 21.65 -20.97 55.31
CA SER A 40 21.13 -21.80 56.40
C SER A 40 22.28 -22.27 57.33
N VAL A 41 23.42 -21.61 57.28
CA VAL A 41 24.62 -21.96 58.05
C VAL A 41 24.69 -21.07 59.28
N PRO A 42 24.60 -21.62 60.49
CA PRO A 42 24.74 -20.85 61.72
C PRO A 42 26.23 -20.52 61.90
N VAL A 43 26.64 -19.32 61.50
CA VAL A 43 27.91 -18.75 61.91
C VAL A 43 27.65 -17.73 63.03
N LEU A 44 28.54 -17.73 64.03
CA LEU A 44 28.61 -16.88 65.24
C LEU A 44 28.31 -15.39 64.98
N PRO A 45 27.96 -14.58 66.01
CA PRO A 45 26.89 -13.58 66.03
C PRO A 45 27.18 -12.31 65.21
N ALA A 46 27.43 -12.44 63.90
CA ALA A 46 26.91 -11.48 62.94
C ALA A 46 25.42 -11.77 62.79
N LEU A 47 24.59 -10.74 62.86
CA LEU A 47 23.15 -10.90 62.68
C LEU A 47 22.93 -11.32 61.21
N PRO A 48 22.16 -12.38 60.92
CA PRO A 48 21.81 -12.70 59.54
C PRO A 48 21.17 -11.47 58.86
N GLY A 49 21.71 -11.04 57.71
CA GLY A 49 21.04 -10.11 56.80
C GLY A 49 21.26 -8.61 57.06
N ASP A 50 22.43 -8.17 57.51
CA ASP A 50 22.78 -6.73 57.57
C ASP A 50 23.64 -6.23 56.40
N CYS A 51 24.08 -7.13 55.50
CA CYS A 51 24.92 -6.84 54.35
C CYS A 51 26.23 -6.11 54.70
N ASP A 52 26.89 -6.52 55.78
CA ASP A 52 28.21 -5.98 56.15
C ASP A 52 29.32 -6.49 55.21
N THR A 53 29.96 -5.56 54.51
CA THR A 53 31.11 -5.79 53.61
C THR A 53 32.31 -6.53 54.25
N ALA A 54 32.37 -6.65 55.57
CA ALA A 54 33.41 -7.37 56.29
C ALA A 54 33.16 -8.89 56.45
N VAL A 55 31.96 -9.38 56.12
CA VAL A 55 31.55 -10.79 56.28
C VAL A 55 31.30 -11.41 54.90
N LEU A 56 31.88 -12.59 54.64
CA LEU A 56 31.70 -13.34 53.39
C LEU A 56 30.42 -14.18 53.41
N ASN A 57 29.71 -14.22 52.28
CA ASN A 57 28.45 -14.90 52.03
C ASN A 57 27.31 -14.44 52.94
N ASP A 58 27.23 -13.14 53.21
CA ASP A 58 26.33 -12.54 54.20
C ASP A 58 25.19 -11.71 53.58
N CYS A 59 25.27 -11.40 52.29
CA CYS A 59 24.28 -10.54 51.63
C CYS A 59 23.68 -11.22 50.40
N SER A 60 22.40 -11.61 50.52
CA SER A 60 21.58 -12.00 49.37
C SER A 60 21.08 -10.78 48.59
N PHE A 61 20.61 -10.99 47.35
CA PHE A 61 20.07 -9.90 46.54
C PHE A 61 18.82 -9.23 47.16
N GLU A 62 17.91 -10.00 47.75
CA GLU A 62 16.72 -9.45 48.43
C GLU A 62 17.10 -8.62 49.67
N GLU A 63 18.14 -9.03 50.42
CA GLU A 63 18.67 -8.27 51.56
C GLU A 63 19.39 -6.99 51.09
N ALA A 64 20.17 -7.07 50.00
CA ALA A 64 20.83 -5.91 49.42
C ALA A 64 19.83 -4.83 49.00
N ILE A 65 18.72 -5.22 48.36
CA ILE A 65 17.63 -4.30 48.00
C ILE A 65 16.97 -3.71 49.24
N THR A 66 16.72 -4.54 50.26
CA THR A 66 16.13 -4.09 51.53
C THR A 66 17.04 -3.09 52.26
N LYS A 67 18.36 -3.26 52.14
CA LYS A 67 19.37 -2.36 52.69
C LYS A 67 19.42 -1.06 51.91
N ALA A 68 19.50 -1.14 50.58
CA ALA A 68 19.51 0.02 49.70
C ALA A 68 18.29 0.93 49.93
N ASN A 69 17.07 0.37 49.94
CA ASN A 69 15.84 1.14 50.18
C ASN A 69 15.71 1.77 51.59
N LYS A 70 16.64 1.49 52.51
CA LYS A 70 16.68 2.10 53.84
C LYS A 70 17.77 3.16 53.96
N ASP A 71 18.77 3.10 53.09
CA ASP A 71 19.97 3.90 53.14
C ASP A 71 19.78 5.09 52.21
N ALA A 72 19.61 6.28 52.78
CA ALA A 72 19.43 7.47 51.96
C ALA A 72 20.64 7.70 51.04
N GLY A 73 20.40 7.87 49.75
CA GLY A 73 21.43 8.20 48.76
C GLY A 73 21.30 7.36 47.49
N ALA A 74 22.16 7.64 46.50
CA ALA A 74 22.24 6.80 45.30
C ALA A 74 23.19 5.63 45.57
N ASP A 75 22.65 4.50 45.99
CA ASP A 75 23.42 3.32 46.34
C ASP A 75 23.83 2.49 45.11
N ASP A 76 24.89 1.70 45.25
CA ASP A 76 25.38 0.78 44.23
C ASP A 76 25.28 -0.66 44.74
N ILE A 77 24.46 -1.49 44.09
CA ILE A 77 24.45 -2.94 44.26
C ILE A 77 25.40 -3.56 43.24
N VAL A 78 26.40 -4.27 43.77
CA VAL A 78 27.41 -5.02 43.00
C VAL A 78 27.39 -6.49 43.39
N PHE A 79 27.80 -7.37 42.50
CA PHE A 79 27.78 -8.83 42.69
C PHE A 79 29.21 -9.37 42.81
N ASN A 80 29.42 -10.23 43.80
CA ASN A 80 30.67 -10.94 44.04
C ASN A 80 30.40 -12.35 44.60
N MET A 81 29.41 -13.06 44.03
CA MET A 81 29.07 -14.40 44.49
C MET A 81 30.21 -15.37 44.16
N LEU A 82 30.79 -15.95 45.20
CA LEU A 82 31.94 -16.85 45.09
C LEU A 82 31.50 -18.30 44.85
N GLY A 83 32.13 -18.99 43.90
CA GLY A 83 31.86 -20.39 43.62
C GLY A 83 32.58 -20.93 42.38
N PHE A 84 32.49 -22.24 42.15
CA PHE A 84 32.99 -22.87 40.92
C PHE A 84 32.05 -22.68 39.71
N PHE A 85 30.90 -22.02 39.91
CA PHE A 85 29.92 -21.77 38.87
C PHE A 85 30.15 -20.38 38.26
N PRO A 86 30.23 -20.27 36.92
CA PRO A 86 30.44 -18.99 36.26
C PRO A 86 29.17 -18.12 36.24
N SER A 87 28.00 -18.68 36.51
CA SER A 87 26.72 -17.98 36.44
C SER A 87 25.75 -18.39 37.56
N TRP A 88 24.84 -17.48 37.89
CA TRP A 88 23.91 -17.57 39.01
C TRP A 88 22.49 -17.23 38.57
N SER A 89 21.54 -18.05 38.98
CA SER A 89 20.10 -17.82 38.82
C SER A 89 19.50 -17.62 40.20
N LEU A 90 19.14 -16.38 40.51
CA LEU A 90 18.61 -15.94 41.80
C LEU A 90 17.09 -16.07 41.74
N ASN A 91 16.57 -17.12 42.38
CA ASN A 91 15.12 -17.32 42.48
C ASN A 91 14.56 -16.40 43.56
N ILE A 92 13.71 -15.46 43.14
CA ILE A 92 13.10 -14.49 44.04
C ILE A 92 11.75 -15.00 44.55
N SER A 93 11.47 -14.71 45.82
CA SER A 93 10.26 -15.16 46.52
C SER A 93 9.22 -14.05 46.74
N ALA A 94 9.61 -12.81 46.47
CA ALA A 94 8.76 -11.62 46.44
C ALA A 94 9.28 -10.63 45.37
N PRO A 95 8.44 -9.73 44.86
CA PRO A 95 8.87 -8.70 43.92
C PRO A 95 10.01 -7.84 44.47
N ILE A 96 10.97 -7.49 43.61
CA ILE A 96 12.07 -6.58 43.92
C ILE A 96 11.55 -5.15 43.85
N ALA A 97 11.22 -4.60 45.01
CA ALA A 97 10.77 -3.21 45.14
C ALA A 97 11.97 -2.26 45.17
N ILE A 98 12.02 -1.28 44.27
CA ILE A 98 13.02 -0.20 44.27
C ILE A 98 12.29 1.12 44.55
N THR A 99 12.64 1.79 45.64
CA THR A 99 11.90 2.99 46.12
C THR A 99 12.75 4.26 46.20
N GLU A 100 14.06 4.16 45.99
CA GLU A 100 14.99 5.30 45.97
C GLU A 100 16.07 5.16 44.89
N ALA A 101 17.00 6.12 44.84
CA ALA A 101 18.08 6.13 43.87
C ALA A 101 18.98 4.88 44.02
N LEU A 102 19.20 4.17 42.92
CA LEU A 102 19.88 2.87 42.97
C LEU A 102 20.53 2.49 41.63
N THR A 103 21.81 2.12 41.66
CA THR A 103 22.47 1.40 40.58
C THR A 103 22.53 -0.08 40.90
N ILE A 104 22.15 -0.94 39.96
CA ILE A 104 22.37 -2.38 40.01
C ILE A 104 23.25 -2.77 38.81
N ASP A 105 24.44 -3.30 39.08
CA ASP A 105 25.43 -3.65 38.05
C ASP A 105 25.76 -5.14 38.05
N GLY A 106 25.06 -5.93 37.24
CA GLY A 106 25.31 -7.35 37.04
C GLY A 106 26.66 -7.68 36.36
N TYR A 107 27.30 -6.70 35.71
CA TYR A 107 28.63 -6.88 35.11
C TYR A 107 29.75 -6.91 36.14
N THR A 108 29.47 -6.54 37.39
CA THR A 108 30.43 -6.64 38.49
C THR A 108 30.69 -8.07 38.94
N GLN A 109 29.79 -9.02 38.63
CA GLN A 109 30.00 -10.43 38.94
C GLN A 109 31.31 -10.93 38.31
N PRO A 110 32.26 -11.46 39.11
CA PRO A 110 33.58 -11.84 38.61
C PRO A 110 33.60 -12.90 37.50
N TRP A 111 34.83 -13.16 37.03
CA TRP A 111 35.23 -14.16 36.03
C TRP A 111 35.05 -13.70 34.59
N THR A 112 33.85 -13.85 34.05
CA THR A 112 33.60 -13.68 32.60
C THR A 112 32.50 -12.69 32.28
N SER A 113 31.88 -12.06 33.29
CA SER A 113 30.82 -11.08 33.05
C SER A 113 31.42 -9.88 32.32
N THR A 114 30.92 -9.56 31.14
CA THR A 114 31.45 -8.49 30.31
C THR A 114 30.32 -7.80 29.55
N PRO A 115 30.27 -6.45 29.57
CA PRO A 115 29.38 -5.70 28.69
C PRO A 115 29.70 -5.97 27.22
N ASN A 116 28.72 -5.72 26.36
CA ASN A 116 28.93 -5.82 24.92
C ASN A 116 29.97 -4.79 24.45
N THR A 117 30.96 -5.24 23.70
CA THR A 117 32.03 -4.39 23.15
C THR A 117 31.94 -4.23 21.65
N VAL A 118 31.08 -5.01 20.97
CA VAL A 118 31.02 -5.06 19.51
C VAL A 118 30.24 -3.86 18.96
N PRO A 119 30.90 -2.95 18.20
CA PRO A 119 30.23 -1.79 17.61
C PRO A 119 29.41 -2.13 16.36
N ALA A 120 29.65 -3.30 15.75
CA ALA A 120 28.97 -3.72 14.54
C ALA A 120 27.46 -3.93 14.80
N PRO A 121 26.58 -3.53 13.87
CA PRO A 121 25.17 -3.89 13.87
C PRO A 121 25.02 -5.38 14.13
N GLY A 122 24.34 -5.73 15.22
CA GLY A 122 23.81 -7.07 15.33
C GLY A 122 24.64 -8.15 16.01
N LEU A 123 25.71 -7.86 16.73
CA LEU A 123 26.34 -8.90 17.55
C LEU A 123 26.50 -8.38 18.98
N SER A 124 26.00 -9.15 19.94
CA SER A 124 26.28 -8.94 21.35
C SER A 124 27.26 -10.03 21.82
N ASP A 125 28.50 -9.61 22.07
CA ASP A 125 29.48 -10.43 22.79
C ASP A 125 29.32 -10.32 24.31
N ALA A 126 28.27 -9.64 24.80
CA ALA A 126 27.98 -9.57 26.21
C ALA A 126 27.84 -10.96 26.82
N ILE A 127 28.39 -11.09 28.01
CA ILE A 127 28.29 -12.26 28.87
C ILE A 127 27.66 -11.77 30.15
N LEU A 128 26.41 -12.20 30.39
CA LEU A 128 25.71 -11.93 31.64
C LEU A 128 25.83 -13.18 32.51
N ASN A 129 26.15 -12.96 33.79
CA ASN A 129 26.35 -14.04 34.76
C ASN A 129 25.31 -14.05 35.89
N VAL A 130 24.41 -13.06 35.94
CA VAL A 130 23.38 -12.94 36.97
C VAL A 130 22.00 -12.94 36.32
N MET A 131 21.16 -13.90 36.70
CA MET A 131 19.76 -13.98 36.29
C MET A 131 18.87 -13.79 37.52
N ILE A 132 17.89 -12.91 37.39
CA ILE A 132 16.75 -12.79 38.31
C ILE A 132 15.64 -13.69 37.76
N ASP A 133 15.29 -14.73 38.52
CA ASP A 133 14.33 -15.76 38.13
C ASP A 133 13.05 -15.63 38.95
N GLY A 134 11.99 -15.15 38.31
CA GLY A 134 10.68 -14.91 38.92
C GLY A 134 9.85 -16.17 39.20
N SER A 135 10.35 -17.37 38.91
CA SER A 135 9.56 -18.60 39.04
C SER A 135 9.12 -18.94 40.47
N GLY A 136 9.68 -18.27 41.49
CA GLY A 136 9.24 -18.35 42.90
C GLY A 136 8.09 -17.41 43.27
N LEU A 137 7.71 -16.47 42.39
CA LEU A 137 6.66 -15.48 42.62
C LEU A 137 5.25 -16.05 42.44
N LYS A 138 4.25 -15.36 42.99
CA LYS A 138 2.84 -15.73 42.83
C LYS A 138 2.28 -15.25 41.49
N PRO A 139 1.19 -15.88 40.98
CA PRO A 139 0.51 -15.40 39.78
C PRO A 139 0.13 -13.91 39.89
N GLY A 140 0.47 -13.14 38.85
CA GLY A 140 0.21 -11.69 38.78
C GLY A 140 1.31 -10.80 39.38
N GLU A 141 2.31 -11.37 40.05
CA GLU A 141 3.45 -10.60 40.57
C GLU A 141 4.53 -10.34 39.49
N ASN A 142 5.16 -9.17 39.56
CA ASN A 142 6.26 -8.75 38.68
C ASN A 142 7.61 -9.12 39.29
N CYS A 143 8.67 -9.24 38.49
CA CYS A 143 10.01 -9.41 39.08
C CYS A 143 10.52 -8.13 39.74
N PHE A 144 10.38 -6.99 39.07
CA PHE A 144 10.73 -5.67 39.60
C PHE A 144 9.51 -4.77 39.67
N ASP A 145 9.35 -4.07 40.79
CA ASP A 145 8.41 -2.96 40.97
C ASP A 145 9.23 -1.70 41.32
N ILE A 146 9.39 -0.79 40.35
CA ILE A 146 10.23 0.40 40.46
C ILE A 146 9.35 1.62 40.65
N ASN A 147 9.29 2.13 41.88
CA ASN A 147 8.43 3.22 42.31
C ASN A 147 9.22 4.26 43.11
N THR A 148 10.07 5.02 42.41
CA THR A 148 10.85 6.11 43.00
C THR A 148 9.95 7.30 43.31
N LEU A 149 9.86 7.67 44.59
CA LEU A 149 8.88 8.68 45.07
C LEU A 149 9.42 10.11 45.10
N ALA A 150 10.75 10.30 45.06
CA ALA A 150 11.37 11.61 45.04
C ALA A 150 11.75 12.02 43.61
N ALA A 151 11.31 13.22 43.20
CA ALA A 151 11.61 13.76 41.88
C ALA A 151 13.13 13.94 41.69
N GLY A 152 13.75 13.06 40.88
CA GLY A 152 15.15 13.16 40.46
C GLY A 152 16.08 12.04 40.92
N ASP A 153 15.62 11.08 41.73
CA ASP A 153 16.43 9.94 42.17
C ASP A 153 16.73 8.99 41.00
N PRO A 154 17.99 8.86 40.53
CA PRO A 154 18.29 8.03 39.37
C PRO A 154 18.31 6.55 39.73
N VAL A 155 17.68 5.72 38.90
CA VAL A 155 17.86 4.27 38.94
C VAL A 155 18.55 3.81 37.67
N LEU A 156 19.61 3.01 37.80
CA LEU A 156 20.31 2.38 36.69
C LEU A 156 20.35 0.87 36.91
N ILE A 157 19.69 0.11 36.03
CA ILE A 157 19.77 -1.35 36.04
C ILE A 157 20.55 -1.81 34.82
N LYS A 158 21.64 -2.56 35.03
CA LYS A 158 22.41 -3.11 33.91
C LYS A 158 23.03 -4.48 34.15
N GLY A 159 23.25 -5.21 33.06
CA GLY A 159 23.97 -6.50 33.05
C GLY A 159 23.23 -7.66 33.71
N LEU A 160 21.90 -7.61 33.79
CA LEU A 160 21.07 -8.67 34.37
C LEU A 160 20.28 -9.40 33.29
N ALA A 161 20.10 -10.71 33.46
CA ALA A 161 19.03 -11.44 32.80
C ALA A 161 17.80 -11.48 33.71
N ILE A 162 16.60 -11.24 33.19
CA ILE A 162 15.36 -11.18 33.97
C ILE A 162 14.31 -12.00 33.23
N GLY A 163 13.76 -13.02 33.88
CA GLY A 163 12.85 -13.94 33.21
C GLY A 163 12.04 -14.81 34.16
N ASN A 164 11.09 -15.55 33.58
CA ASN A 164 10.13 -16.40 34.27
C ASN A 164 9.25 -15.65 35.29
N CYS A 165 9.06 -14.34 35.14
CA CYS A 165 8.17 -13.57 36.00
C CYS A 165 6.71 -13.93 35.69
N PRO A 166 5.83 -14.14 36.68
CA PRO A 166 4.43 -14.49 36.44
C PRO A 166 3.63 -13.39 35.72
N ASN A 167 4.03 -12.13 35.86
CA ASN A 167 3.51 -10.99 35.08
C ASN A 167 4.67 -10.25 34.37
N HIS A 168 4.92 -8.97 34.65
CA HIS A 168 5.93 -8.19 33.94
C HIS A 168 7.35 -8.49 34.43
N GLY A 169 8.33 -8.35 33.53
CA GLY A 169 9.75 -8.38 33.91
C GLY A 169 10.09 -7.20 34.82
N MET A 170 9.75 -5.99 34.37
CA MET A 170 9.83 -4.77 35.16
C MET A 170 8.53 -3.98 35.05
N ASN A 171 8.00 -3.55 36.19
CA ASN A 171 6.88 -2.62 36.30
C ASN A 171 7.41 -1.28 36.85
N ILE A 172 7.28 -0.22 36.07
CA ILE A 172 7.91 1.08 36.34
C ILE A 172 6.83 2.14 36.51
N THR A 173 6.71 2.67 37.73
CA THR A 173 5.83 3.80 38.05
C THR A 173 6.59 5.03 38.57
N GLY A 174 7.90 4.89 38.78
CA GLY A 174 8.82 5.98 39.13
C GLY A 174 9.51 6.59 37.92
N SER A 175 10.19 7.71 38.11
CA SER A 175 10.84 8.49 37.04
C SER A 175 12.37 8.44 37.12
N ASN A 176 13.06 8.87 36.05
CA ASN A 176 14.53 8.91 35.94
C ASN A 176 15.17 7.50 36.02
N ILE A 177 14.67 6.59 35.18
CA ILE A 177 15.05 5.17 35.18
C ILE A 177 15.81 4.85 33.90
N THR A 178 17.00 4.27 34.03
CA THR A 178 17.83 3.82 32.92
C THR A 178 18.01 2.30 32.97
N ILE A 179 17.78 1.63 31.85
CA ILE A 179 17.91 0.17 31.71
C ILE A 179 18.88 -0.11 30.56
N GLN A 180 20.00 -0.75 30.84
CA GLN A 180 21.10 -0.92 29.86
C GLN A 180 21.70 -2.32 29.88
N GLY A 181 22.14 -2.80 28.73
CA GLY A 181 22.94 -4.03 28.61
C GLY A 181 22.30 -5.27 29.27
N SER A 182 20.97 -5.31 29.39
CA SER A 182 20.22 -6.34 30.13
C SER A 182 19.40 -7.21 29.20
N TYR A 183 19.15 -8.46 29.61
CA TYR A 183 18.39 -9.46 28.85
C TYR A 183 17.05 -9.75 29.53
N ILE A 184 15.95 -9.27 28.97
CA ILE A 184 14.62 -9.27 29.59
C ILE A 184 13.70 -10.20 28.79
N GLY A 185 13.17 -11.23 29.45
CA GLY A 185 12.37 -12.31 28.86
C GLY A 185 13.21 -13.45 28.27
N THR A 186 14.54 -13.44 28.47
CA THR A 186 15.46 -14.48 27.98
C THR A 186 16.38 -14.98 29.09
N ARG A 187 17.01 -16.14 28.87
CA ARG A 187 18.06 -16.67 29.76
C ARG A 187 19.36 -15.87 29.58
N LEU A 188 20.33 -16.11 30.46
CA LEU A 188 21.69 -15.52 30.44
C LEU A 188 22.38 -15.53 29.07
N ASN A 189 22.09 -16.52 28.22
CA ASN A 189 22.70 -16.64 26.90
C ASN A 189 22.05 -15.76 25.82
N GLY A 190 20.91 -15.11 26.13
CA GLY A 190 20.16 -14.23 25.22
C GLY A 190 19.58 -14.91 23.98
N THR A 191 19.62 -16.25 23.89
CA THR A 191 19.17 -17.04 22.72
C THR A 191 18.04 -18.00 23.04
N VAL A 192 17.70 -18.14 24.33
CA VAL A 192 16.63 -19.00 24.81
C VAL A 192 15.68 -18.16 25.64
N ALA A 193 14.39 -18.24 25.33
CA ALA A 193 13.36 -17.52 26.08
C ALA A 193 13.31 -18.01 27.55
N ALA A 194 13.05 -17.06 28.44
CA ALA A 194 12.64 -17.26 29.83
C ALA A 194 11.42 -16.36 30.04
N PRO A 195 10.26 -16.74 29.47
CA PRO A 195 9.16 -15.81 29.24
C PRO A 195 8.66 -15.16 30.53
N ASN A 196 8.48 -13.84 30.49
CA ASN A 196 7.63 -13.14 31.45
C ASN A 196 6.17 -13.31 31.03
N GLY A 197 5.27 -13.51 31.98
CA GLY A 197 3.85 -13.79 31.72
C GLY A 197 3.07 -12.59 31.16
N GLY A 198 3.59 -11.38 31.35
CA GLY A 198 3.13 -10.14 30.73
C GLY A 198 4.19 -9.53 29.82
N ASP A 199 4.31 -8.21 29.84
CA ASP A 199 5.34 -7.46 29.10
C ASP A 199 6.76 -7.63 29.67
N GLY A 200 7.78 -7.41 28.84
CA GLY A 200 9.16 -7.35 29.30
C GLY A 200 9.38 -6.16 30.24
N ILE A 201 9.05 -4.95 29.75
CA ILE A 201 9.06 -3.71 30.52
C ILE A 201 7.69 -3.05 30.38
N TYR A 202 7.04 -2.78 31.51
CA TYR A 202 5.78 -2.06 31.59
C TYR A 202 6.01 -0.73 32.32
N VAL A 203 5.58 0.38 31.72
CA VAL A 203 5.80 1.74 32.20
C VAL A 203 4.46 2.46 32.33
N ASP A 204 4.19 3.00 33.51
CA ASP A 204 2.91 3.62 33.85
C ASP A 204 3.10 4.91 34.66
N LEU A 205 2.53 6.03 34.21
CA LEU A 205 2.59 7.34 34.87
C LEU A 205 4.01 7.83 35.24
N ALA A 206 5.02 7.45 34.46
CA ALA A 206 6.44 7.71 34.73
C ALA A 206 7.08 8.67 33.71
N HIS A 207 8.15 9.38 34.04
CA HIS A 207 8.87 10.22 33.08
C HIS A 207 10.39 9.99 33.10
N ASP A 208 11.08 10.40 32.04
CA ASP A 208 12.53 10.27 31.88
C ASP A 208 13.00 8.81 31.96
N ILE A 209 12.42 7.94 31.12
CA ILE A 209 12.74 6.52 31.04
C ILE A 209 13.65 6.25 29.84
N PHE A 210 14.86 5.76 30.09
CA PHE A 210 15.88 5.48 29.08
C PHE A 210 16.10 3.98 28.97
N ILE A 211 15.72 3.40 27.84
CA ILE A 211 15.88 1.97 27.58
C ILE A 211 16.95 1.82 26.50
N GLY A 212 18.12 1.41 26.92
CA GLY A 212 19.31 1.20 26.10
C GLY A 212 20.20 2.43 26.02
N GLY A 213 20.81 2.66 24.86
CA GLY A 213 21.74 3.76 24.65
C GLY A 213 22.57 3.63 23.37
N ALA A 214 23.45 4.62 23.16
CA ALA A 214 24.26 4.73 21.96
C ALA A 214 25.45 3.76 21.91
N ASN A 215 25.91 3.28 23.07
CA ASN A 215 27.09 2.42 23.13
C ASN A 215 26.67 0.95 22.97
N PRO A 216 27.54 0.10 22.39
CA PRO A 216 27.30 -1.33 22.34
C PRO A 216 26.92 -1.95 23.69
N ALA A 217 27.56 -1.50 24.77
CA ALA A 217 27.34 -1.96 26.14
C ALA A 217 25.93 -1.68 26.67
N ASP A 218 25.25 -0.68 26.10
CA ASP A 218 23.94 -0.22 26.54
C ASP A 218 22.81 -1.09 25.95
N ARG A 219 23.09 -1.89 24.91
CA ARG A 219 22.12 -2.70 24.16
C ARG A 219 21.41 -3.74 25.03
N ASN A 220 20.10 -3.56 25.21
CA ASN A 220 19.26 -4.59 25.81
C ASN A 220 18.79 -5.62 24.77
N VAL A 221 18.41 -6.81 25.25
CA VAL A 221 17.65 -7.83 24.51
C VAL A 221 16.33 -8.02 25.22
N ILE A 222 15.22 -7.64 24.58
CA ILE A 222 13.87 -7.60 25.17
C ILE A 222 12.93 -8.48 24.34
N SER A 223 12.88 -9.75 24.69
CA SER A 223 12.43 -10.81 23.79
C SER A 223 11.84 -11.99 24.55
N GLY A 224 10.99 -12.78 23.90
CA GLY A 224 10.40 -13.99 24.47
C GLY A 224 9.34 -13.74 25.55
N ASN A 225 8.87 -12.50 25.73
CA ASN A 225 7.81 -12.17 26.66
C ASN A 225 6.45 -12.60 26.10
N VAL A 226 5.49 -12.95 26.96
CA VAL A 226 4.14 -13.36 26.53
C VAL A 226 3.33 -12.15 26.03
N GLY A 227 3.53 -10.99 26.66
CA GLY A 227 2.98 -9.70 26.22
C GLY A 227 3.89 -8.99 25.21
N ASN A 228 3.94 -7.66 25.30
CA ASN A 228 4.81 -6.81 24.50
C ASN A 228 6.27 -6.89 24.98
N GLY A 229 7.21 -6.45 24.14
CA GLY A 229 8.57 -6.20 24.61
C GLY A 229 8.58 -5.05 25.62
N ILE A 230 8.10 -3.88 25.19
CA ILE A 230 7.98 -2.67 25.99
C ILE A 230 6.57 -2.11 25.85
N MET A 231 5.93 -1.77 26.96
CA MET A 231 4.60 -1.15 27.01
C MET A 231 4.65 0.15 27.82
N PHE A 232 4.20 1.25 27.23
CA PHE A 232 3.89 2.50 27.92
C PHE A 232 2.37 2.63 28.02
N SER A 233 1.78 2.47 29.20
CA SER A 233 0.32 2.41 29.35
C SER A 233 -0.38 3.75 29.48
N ASP A 234 0.28 4.73 30.09
CA ASP A 234 -0.34 5.99 30.52
C ASP A 234 0.67 7.16 30.41
N SER A 235 0.30 8.37 30.86
CA SER A 235 1.05 9.62 30.61
C SER A 235 2.54 9.59 31.00
N VAL A 236 3.37 9.18 30.06
CA VAL A 236 4.83 9.17 30.12
C VAL A 236 5.42 10.42 29.44
N ASN A 237 6.61 10.89 29.80
CA ASN A 237 7.25 12.00 29.09
C ASN A 237 8.77 11.85 29.12
N GLY A 238 9.46 12.39 28.11
CA GLY A 238 10.92 12.45 28.06
C GLY A 238 11.59 11.07 28.01
N SER A 239 10.93 10.08 27.41
CA SER A 239 11.44 8.70 27.39
C SER A 239 12.02 8.32 26.03
N ASP A 240 13.18 7.67 26.04
CA ASP A 240 13.94 7.29 24.86
C ASP A 240 14.23 5.78 24.84
N ILE A 241 14.02 5.16 23.68
CA ILE A 241 14.36 3.76 23.43
C ILE A 241 15.45 3.76 22.35
N GLU A 242 16.68 3.39 22.70
CA GLU A 242 17.83 3.43 21.79
C GLU A 242 18.64 2.13 21.84
N GLY A 243 19.09 1.65 20.69
CA GLY A 243 20.13 0.64 20.60
C GLY A 243 19.72 -0.77 21.04
N ASN A 244 18.43 -1.11 21.07
CA ASN A 244 17.93 -2.39 21.61
C ASN A 244 17.69 -3.45 20.53
N PHE A 245 17.68 -4.73 20.95
CA PHE A 245 17.06 -5.83 20.21
C PHE A 245 15.72 -6.18 20.87
N ILE A 246 14.63 -6.09 20.10
CA ILE A 246 13.27 -6.28 20.60
C ILE A 246 12.57 -7.34 19.74
N GLY A 247 12.28 -8.49 20.34
CA GLY A 247 11.74 -9.67 19.66
C GLY A 247 12.78 -10.50 18.89
N LEU A 248 14.06 -10.13 19.01
CA LEU A 248 15.21 -10.87 18.45
C LEU A 248 16.06 -11.48 19.56
N ASP A 249 16.82 -12.50 19.25
CA ASP A 249 17.87 -12.99 20.16
C ASP A 249 19.06 -12.01 20.23
N LYS A 250 20.04 -12.31 21.10
CA LYS A 250 21.24 -11.46 21.25
C LYS A 250 22.14 -11.38 20.01
N THR A 251 21.92 -12.24 19.01
CA THR A 251 22.61 -12.18 17.71
C THR A 251 21.85 -11.31 16.72
N GLY A 252 20.60 -10.96 17.01
CA GLY A 252 19.72 -10.20 16.11
C GLY A 252 19.43 -10.87 14.76
N LEU A 253 19.98 -12.05 14.48
CA LEU A 253 19.78 -12.82 13.25
C LEU A 253 18.61 -13.80 13.39
N VAL A 254 18.15 -14.06 14.61
CA VAL A 254 17.09 -15.02 14.90
C VAL A 254 15.98 -14.34 15.69
N GLY A 255 14.74 -14.56 15.25
CA GLY A 255 13.55 -14.13 15.98
C GLY A 255 13.37 -14.93 17.27
N LEU A 256 13.17 -14.22 18.36
CA LEU A 256 12.75 -14.74 19.66
C LEU A 256 11.57 -13.90 20.15
N GLY A 257 10.56 -13.77 19.27
CA GLY A 257 9.50 -12.77 19.35
C GLY A 257 8.81 -12.63 20.69
N ASN A 258 8.33 -11.42 20.97
CA ASN A 258 7.34 -11.19 22.02
C ASN A 258 5.95 -11.61 21.50
N GLY A 259 5.07 -12.06 22.39
CA GLY A 259 3.71 -12.50 22.06
C GLY A 259 2.73 -11.36 21.72
N GLY A 260 3.11 -10.11 22.01
CA GLY A 260 2.43 -8.89 21.60
C GLY A 260 3.21 -8.08 20.55
N HIS A 261 3.21 -6.75 20.71
CA HIS A 261 4.01 -5.83 19.92
C HIS A 261 5.47 -5.78 20.42
N GLY A 262 6.39 -5.31 19.59
CA GLY A 262 7.74 -4.99 20.05
C GLY A 262 7.71 -3.85 21.07
N VAL A 263 7.20 -2.69 20.63
CA VAL A 263 6.97 -1.51 21.47
C VAL A 263 5.52 -1.07 21.30
N SER A 264 4.81 -0.88 22.41
CA SER A 264 3.43 -0.43 22.44
C SER A 264 3.31 0.85 23.28
N MET A 265 2.57 1.84 22.78
CA MET A 265 2.26 3.09 23.45
C MET A 265 0.74 3.25 23.51
N GLY A 266 0.22 3.31 24.74
CA GLY A 266 -1.19 3.48 25.07
C GLY A 266 -1.60 4.95 25.24
N ASP A 267 -2.77 5.13 25.84
CA ASP A 267 -3.77 6.05 25.34
C ASP A 267 -3.54 7.57 25.61
N ARG A 268 -2.44 8.01 26.24
CA ARG A 268 -2.31 9.42 26.71
C ARG A 268 -0.92 10.05 26.63
N LYS A 269 -0.90 11.29 26.09
CA LYS A 269 0.16 12.34 26.15
C LYS A 269 1.56 11.87 26.54
N SER A 270 2.29 11.31 25.58
CA SER A 270 3.69 11.00 25.80
C SER A 270 4.60 11.35 24.64
N PRO A 271 5.50 12.33 24.81
CA PRO A 271 6.71 12.39 24.03
C PRO A 271 7.53 11.12 24.31
N VAL A 272 7.47 10.17 23.38
CA VAL A 272 8.32 8.99 23.37
C VAL A 272 9.12 9.01 22.08
N SER A 273 10.44 8.94 22.23
CA SER A 273 11.36 8.79 21.11
C SER A 273 11.77 7.33 21.02
N ILE A 274 11.30 6.63 20.00
CA ILE A 274 11.81 5.31 19.62
C ILE A 274 12.88 5.58 18.58
N SER A 275 14.04 6.02 19.06
CA SER A 275 15.01 6.69 18.20
C SER A 275 16.38 6.07 18.23
N GLY A 276 17.01 6.07 17.06
CA GLY A 276 18.44 6.03 16.91
C GLY A 276 19.11 7.40 16.88
N ASN A 277 18.41 8.49 17.20
CA ASN A 277 18.90 9.87 17.05
C ASN A 277 18.17 10.83 18.00
N ASN A 278 18.91 11.79 18.58
CA ASN A 278 18.27 12.91 19.28
C ASN A 278 17.81 13.95 18.25
N VAL A 279 16.62 14.49 18.46
CA VAL A 279 16.03 15.58 17.67
C VAL A 279 17.04 16.72 17.48
N GLY A 280 17.52 16.94 16.25
CA GLY A 280 18.27 18.15 15.89
C GLY A 280 19.56 17.97 15.07
N ASN A 281 20.11 16.76 14.97
CA ASN A 281 21.28 16.52 14.11
C ASN A 281 20.80 15.85 12.81
N GLY A 282 21.09 16.47 11.67
CA GLY A 282 20.65 15.99 10.36
C GLY A 282 21.12 14.57 10.00
N PRO A 283 20.81 14.09 8.78
CA PRO A 283 21.02 12.70 8.34
C PRO A 283 22.46 12.15 8.45
N SER A 284 23.44 12.99 8.78
CA SER A 284 24.87 12.68 8.73
C SER A 284 25.47 12.14 10.04
N ASP A 285 24.70 11.97 11.12
CA ASP A 285 25.19 11.49 12.43
C ASP A 285 24.50 10.19 12.91
N LEU A 286 24.02 9.36 11.96
CA LEU A 286 23.32 8.08 12.17
C LEU A 286 24.26 6.95 12.65
N GLY A 287 24.93 7.12 13.79
CA GLY A 287 25.73 6.05 14.38
C GLY A 287 24.90 4.79 14.62
N ASP A 288 25.31 3.65 14.04
CA ASP A 288 24.64 2.33 14.14
C ASP A 288 24.37 1.88 15.58
N GLY A 289 25.10 2.43 16.56
CA GLY A 289 24.98 2.11 17.98
C GLY A 289 23.60 2.41 18.59
N LYS A 290 22.92 3.46 18.13
CA LYS A 290 21.59 3.87 18.66
C LYS A 290 20.40 3.18 17.98
N ARG A 291 20.62 2.46 16.87
CA ARG A 291 19.52 1.81 16.11
C ARG A 291 18.85 0.70 16.93
N ASN A 292 17.52 0.75 17.05
CA ASN A 292 16.74 -0.39 17.53
C ASN A 292 16.44 -1.36 16.38
N TYR A 293 16.38 -2.65 16.71
CA TYR A 293 16.00 -3.73 15.81
C TYR A 293 14.77 -4.42 16.39
N ILE A 294 13.62 -4.24 15.73
CA ILE A 294 12.30 -4.56 16.26
C ILE A 294 11.60 -5.53 15.32
N SER A 295 11.74 -6.82 15.61
CA SER A 295 11.43 -7.88 14.63
C SER A 295 10.94 -9.14 15.31
N GLY A 296 10.26 -10.01 14.55
CA GLY A 296 9.79 -11.32 15.02
C GLY A 296 8.63 -11.29 16.01
N ASN A 297 8.03 -10.13 16.30
CA ASN A 297 6.94 -10.01 17.27
C ASN A 297 5.62 -10.53 16.68
N ALA A 298 4.76 -11.10 17.53
CA ALA A 298 3.52 -11.72 17.10
C ALA A 298 2.44 -10.73 16.66
N LEU A 299 2.60 -9.42 16.95
CA LEU A 299 1.77 -8.34 16.42
C LEU A 299 2.62 -7.38 15.55
N ALA A 300 2.58 -6.07 15.82
CA ALA A 300 3.39 -5.09 15.10
C ALA A 300 4.77 -4.88 15.75
N GLY A 301 5.72 -4.34 14.99
CA GLY A 301 6.98 -3.88 15.57
C GLY A 301 6.74 -2.73 16.56
N VAL A 302 6.10 -1.67 16.08
CA VAL A 302 5.71 -0.51 16.89
C VAL A 302 4.21 -0.28 16.76
N TYR A 303 3.53 -0.04 17.88
CA TYR A 303 2.12 0.33 17.94
C TYR A 303 1.94 1.59 18.80
N ALA A 304 1.27 2.60 18.27
CA ALA A 304 0.91 3.83 18.96
C ALA A 304 -0.60 4.03 18.87
N SER A 305 -1.28 4.16 20.00
CA SER A 305 -2.74 4.34 20.06
C SER A 305 -3.18 5.40 21.08
N GLY A 306 -4.23 6.14 20.73
CA GLY A 306 -4.74 7.27 21.52
C GLY A 306 -6.10 6.94 22.12
N THR A 307 -6.51 7.66 23.17
CA THR A 307 -7.86 7.45 23.71
C THR A 307 -8.95 7.80 22.68
N TRP A 308 -10.03 7.01 22.70
CA TRP A 308 -11.27 7.27 21.95
C TRP A 308 -12.03 8.56 22.36
N THR A 309 -11.52 9.30 23.34
CA THR A 309 -12.19 10.48 23.94
C THR A 309 -11.36 11.76 23.91
N THR A 310 -10.04 11.70 23.72
CA THR A 310 -9.17 12.88 23.59
C THR A 310 -8.09 12.63 22.55
N LYS A 311 -7.95 13.54 21.56
CA LYS A 311 -6.88 13.57 20.53
C LYS A 311 -5.47 13.82 21.09
N ALA A 312 -5.27 13.60 22.38
CA ALA A 312 -4.19 14.20 23.13
C ALA A 312 -2.94 13.31 23.10
N PHE A 313 -2.27 13.30 21.95
CA PHE A 313 -0.91 12.79 21.83
C PHE A 313 0.12 13.88 22.08
N GLY A 314 1.17 13.55 22.84
CA GLY A 314 2.47 14.19 22.64
C GLY A 314 3.06 13.64 21.34
N TRP A 315 3.99 14.35 20.71
CA TRP A 315 4.64 13.83 19.50
C TRP A 315 5.31 12.48 19.81
N VAL A 316 5.01 11.45 19.04
CA VAL A 316 5.78 10.20 19.04
C VAL A 316 6.72 10.25 17.84
N GLN A 317 7.95 9.79 18.01
CA GLN A 317 8.91 9.72 16.92
C GLN A 317 9.51 8.33 16.84
N VAL A 318 9.40 7.70 15.66
CA VAL A 318 10.08 6.45 15.31
C VAL A 318 11.15 6.80 14.30
N ASP A 319 12.42 6.78 14.72
CA ASP A 319 13.55 7.27 13.92
C ASP A 319 14.72 6.30 13.87
N ASN A 320 15.26 6.05 12.68
CA ASN A 320 16.48 5.25 12.45
C ASN A 320 16.41 3.84 13.07
N ASN A 321 15.29 3.14 12.89
CA ASN A 321 15.10 1.76 13.36
C ASN A 321 15.04 0.77 12.18
N TYR A 322 15.40 -0.49 12.44
CA TYR A 322 15.12 -1.62 11.55
C TYR A 322 13.94 -2.42 12.11
N ILE A 323 12.88 -2.56 11.32
CA ILE A 323 11.60 -3.12 11.75
C ILE A 323 11.16 -4.22 10.78
N GLY A 324 11.13 -5.46 11.26
CA GLY A 324 10.75 -6.64 10.47
C GLY A 324 11.89 -7.36 9.76
N THR A 325 13.14 -6.94 10.01
CA THR A 325 14.35 -7.53 9.40
C THR A 325 15.33 -8.03 10.45
N ASP A 326 16.35 -8.75 10.00
CA ASP A 326 17.58 -8.98 10.75
C ASP A 326 18.38 -7.67 10.92
N VAL A 327 19.47 -7.78 11.64
CA VAL A 327 20.40 -6.69 11.98
C VAL A 327 21.04 -6.03 10.76
N ASN A 328 21.16 -6.77 9.66
CA ASN A 328 21.78 -6.29 8.43
C ASN A 328 20.75 -5.62 7.52
N GLY A 329 19.45 -5.81 7.81
CA GLY A 329 18.37 -5.32 6.97
C GLY A 329 18.28 -6.07 5.63
N THR A 330 18.68 -7.35 5.62
CA THR A 330 18.76 -8.16 4.39
C THR A 330 17.91 -9.43 4.43
N VAL A 331 17.51 -9.86 5.63
CA VAL A 331 16.68 -11.04 5.84
C VAL A 331 15.42 -10.63 6.60
N ALA A 332 14.26 -11.11 6.15
CA ALA A 332 12.99 -10.84 6.82
C ALA A 332 12.90 -11.66 8.11
N ILE A 333 12.62 -10.99 9.22
CA ILE A 333 12.23 -11.59 10.50
C ILE A 333 10.89 -10.93 10.88
N PRO A 334 9.78 -11.42 10.28
CA PRO A 334 8.56 -10.64 10.19
C PRO A 334 7.95 -10.32 11.56
N ASN A 335 7.53 -9.07 11.77
CA ASN A 335 6.41 -8.82 12.66
C ASN A 335 5.11 -9.22 11.93
N ILE A 336 4.17 -9.83 12.61
CA ILE A 336 3.03 -10.51 11.95
C ILE A 336 1.96 -9.54 11.47
N PHE A 337 1.61 -8.49 12.24
CA PHE A 337 0.49 -7.60 11.89
C PHE A 337 0.93 -6.39 11.04
N GLY A 338 2.20 -5.98 11.15
CA GLY A 338 2.76 -4.86 10.38
C GLY A 338 4.06 -4.35 11.00
N GLY A 339 4.71 -3.41 10.33
CA GLY A 339 5.91 -2.75 10.85
C GLY A 339 5.57 -1.74 11.94
N VAL A 340 4.96 -0.62 11.54
CA VAL A 340 4.52 0.47 12.42
C VAL A 340 3.02 0.69 12.26
N ILE A 341 2.28 0.70 13.37
CA ILE A 341 0.85 0.95 13.39
C ILE A 341 0.54 2.18 14.23
N GLY A 342 -0.26 3.11 13.69
CA GLY A 342 -0.75 4.30 14.38
C GLY A 342 -2.27 4.37 14.39
N GLU A 343 -2.87 4.38 15.58
CA GLU A 343 -4.31 4.51 15.78
C GLU A 343 -4.63 5.85 16.46
N ILE A 344 -5.46 6.68 15.81
CA ILE A 344 -5.94 7.98 16.34
C ILE A 344 -4.79 8.98 16.59
N THR A 345 -3.70 8.89 15.84
CA THR A 345 -2.47 9.66 16.10
C THR A 345 -2.51 11.08 15.54
N ASP A 346 -1.93 12.02 16.29
CA ASP A 346 -1.62 13.36 15.83
C ASP A 346 -0.11 13.60 15.97
N ASP A 347 0.50 14.28 15.00
CA ASP A 347 1.92 14.68 15.04
C ASP A 347 2.90 13.47 15.21
N PHE A 348 2.51 12.26 14.78
CA PHE A 348 3.35 11.06 14.78
C PHE A 348 4.36 11.12 13.62
N LYS A 349 5.65 11.07 13.94
CA LYS A 349 6.74 11.10 12.96
C LYS A 349 7.40 9.73 12.81
N ILE A 350 7.38 9.19 11.61
CA ILE A 350 8.05 7.95 11.23
C ILE A 350 9.11 8.33 10.21
N GLN A 351 10.40 8.27 10.58
CA GLN A 351 11.45 8.73 9.69
C GLN A 351 12.75 7.93 9.70
N ASN A 352 13.47 7.90 8.57
CA ASN A 352 14.76 7.22 8.42
C ASN A 352 14.78 5.72 8.81
N ASN A 353 13.63 5.06 8.85
CA ASN A 353 13.54 3.65 9.24
C ASN A 353 13.70 2.73 8.02
N LEU A 354 14.16 1.51 8.27
CA LEU A 354 13.94 0.37 7.38
C LEU A 354 12.73 -0.42 7.90
N ILE A 355 11.65 -0.45 7.12
CA ILE A 355 10.38 -1.10 7.49
C ILE A 355 10.02 -2.13 6.42
N SER A 356 10.47 -3.35 6.62
CA SER A 356 10.53 -4.36 5.56
C SER A 356 10.33 -5.77 6.11
N GLY A 357 9.91 -6.69 5.26
CA GLY A 357 9.75 -8.11 5.60
C GLY A 357 8.63 -8.42 6.60
N ASN A 358 7.77 -7.45 6.94
CA ASN A 358 6.63 -7.69 7.83
C ASN A 358 5.53 -8.47 7.08
N LYS A 359 4.71 -9.26 7.79
CA LYS A 359 3.63 -10.02 7.12
C LYS A 359 2.41 -9.15 6.73
N GLY A 360 2.19 -8.04 7.43
CA GLY A 360 1.15 -7.06 7.09
C GLY A 360 1.72 -5.88 6.30
N HIS A 361 1.16 -4.69 6.51
CA HIS A 361 1.64 -3.45 5.91
C HIS A 361 2.98 -3.00 6.52
N GLY A 362 3.76 -2.21 5.77
CA GLY A 362 4.93 -1.54 6.33
C GLY A 362 4.52 -0.55 7.41
N VAL A 363 3.77 0.47 7.00
CA VAL A 363 3.13 1.45 7.89
C VAL A 363 1.62 1.40 7.72
N TRP A 364 0.87 1.32 8.82
CA TRP A 364 -0.59 1.33 8.81
C TRP A 364 -1.13 2.36 9.79
N MET A 365 -1.90 3.32 9.32
CA MET A 365 -2.49 4.37 10.14
C MET A 365 -3.99 4.47 9.93
N PHE A 366 -4.75 4.63 11.01
CA PHE A 366 -6.22 4.74 10.97
C PHE A 366 -6.78 5.42 12.23
N ALA A 367 -8.06 5.77 12.22
CA ALA A 367 -8.77 6.40 13.33
C ALA A 367 -10.24 5.93 13.43
N ASP A 368 -10.46 4.61 13.58
CA ASP A 368 -11.81 4.02 13.65
C ASP A 368 -12.47 4.28 15.02
N THR A 369 -13.02 5.49 15.19
CA THR A 369 -13.67 5.91 16.45
C THR A 369 -15.14 6.32 16.29
N PRO A 370 -16.01 5.99 17.26
CA PRO A 370 -17.41 6.44 17.27
C PRO A 370 -17.60 7.97 17.30
N ASN A 371 -16.55 8.73 17.63
CA ASN A 371 -16.59 10.17 17.87
C ASN A 371 -16.04 11.01 16.70
N LEU A 372 -15.79 10.42 15.54
CA LEU A 372 -15.25 11.10 14.36
C LEU A 372 -13.89 11.79 14.63
N LEU A 373 -13.02 11.18 15.42
CA LEU A 373 -11.70 11.76 15.68
C LEU A 373 -10.79 11.49 14.47
N HIS A 374 -10.41 12.55 13.75
CA HIS A 374 -9.38 12.43 12.71
C HIS A 374 -7.96 12.42 13.29
N SER A 375 -7.07 11.63 12.69
CA SER A 375 -5.61 11.61 12.84
C SER A 375 -4.95 12.58 11.86
N ASN A 376 -4.14 13.53 12.36
CA ASN A 376 -3.61 14.63 11.55
C ASN A 376 -2.15 14.95 11.83
N ARG A 377 -1.51 15.60 10.84
CA ARG A 377 -0.13 16.08 10.93
C ARG A 377 0.89 14.96 11.19
N ASN A 378 0.51 13.72 10.87
CA ASN A 378 1.44 12.61 10.91
C ASN A 378 2.36 12.66 9.69
N GLY A 379 3.63 12.32 9.86
CA GLY A 379 4.65 12.45 8.85
C GLY A 379 5.46 11.18 8.67
N ILE A 380 5.54 10.69 7.44
CA ILE A 380 6.34 9.54 7.02
C ILE A 380 7.43 10.05 6.10
N PHE A 381 8.69 10.09 6.55
CA PHE A 381 9.78 10.76 5.83
C PHE A 381 11.06 9.92 5.73
N SER A 382 11.70 9.90 4.56
CA SER A 382 13.04 9.32 4.37
C SER A 382 13.16 7.84 4.76
N ASN A 383 12.04 7.10 4.83
CA ASN A 383 12.05 5.69 5.18
C ASN A 383 12.36 4.84 3.94
N LYS A 384 12.87 3.63 4.19
CA LYS A 384 12.97 2.54 3.22
C LYS A 384 11.93 1.49 3.58
N ILE A 385 10.93 1.30 2.73
CA ILE A 385 9.75 0.48 3.02
C ILE A 385 9.63 -0.61 1.96
N GLY A 386 9.81 -1.86 2.37
CA GLY A 386 9.74 -3.04 1.50
C GLY A 386 11.05 -3.35 0.73
N THR A 387 12.11 -2.59 0.98
CA THR A 387 13.46 -2.87 0.43
C THR A 387 14.38 -3.48 1.49
N ASP A 388 15.57 -3.92 1.08
CA ASP A 388 16.69 -4.14 2.00
C ASP A 388 17.26 -2.80 2.52
N SER A 389 18.26 -2.88 3.40
CA SER A 389 18.96 -1.73 3.98
C SER A 389 19.63 -0.82 2.94
N THR A 390 19.94 -1.31 1.74
CA THR A 390 20.50 -0.48 0.66
C THR A 390 19.41 0.38 0.00
N GLY A 391 18.17 -0.08 -0.04
CA GLY A 391 17.08 0.55 -0.79
C GLY A 391 16.93 0.02 -2.22
N LEU A 392 17.74 -0.97 -2.61
CA LEU A 392 17.84 -1.45 -3.99
C LEU A 392 17.26 -2.85 -4.20
N ASN A 393 17.31 -3.71 -3.18
CA ASN A 393 16.86 -5.09 -3.31
C ASN A 393 15.53 -5.31 -2.61
N ALA A 394 14.74 -6.25 -3.11
CA ALA A 394 13.43 -6.59 -2.57
C ALA A 394 13.51 -7.24 -1.18
N LEU A 395 12.73 -6.70 -0.24
CA LEU A 395 12.44 -7.31 1.06
C LEU A 395 11.01 -6.91 1.49
N GLY A 396 10.07 -7.12 0.57
CA GLY A 396 8.71 -6.58 0.63
C GLY A 396 7.95 -6.90 1.90
N ASN A 397 7.12 -5.95 2.34
CA ASN A 397 6.06 -6.24 3.30
C ASN A 397 4.95 -7.06 2.63
N GLY A 398 4.16 -7.79 3.42
CA GLY A 398 3.12 -8.69 2.92
C GLY A 398 1.83 -7.99 2.46
N GLY A 399 1.62 -6.73 2.86
CA GLY A 399 0.57 -5.85 2.33
C GLY A 399 1.14 -4.64 1.60
N ALA A 400 0.43 -3.51 1.61
CA ALA A 400 0.93 -2.24 1.10
C ALA A 400 2.15 -1.70 1.88
N GLY A 401 2.94 -0.85 1.23
CA GLY A 401 4.04 -0.14 1.87
C GLY A 401 3.53 0.81 2.96
N VAL A 402 2.63 1.71 2.58
CA VAL A 402 1.92 2.62 3.49
C VAL A 402 0.41 2.48 3.27
N TYR A 403 -0.35 2.35 4.35
CA TYR A 403 -1.81 2.30 4.33
C TYR A 403 -2.36 3.36 5.28
N PHE A 404 -3.09 4.34 4.75
CA PHE A 404 -3.95 5.23 5.52
C PHE A 404 -5.40 4.78 5.36
N GLY A 405 -6.06 4.46 6.47
CA GLY A 405 -7.48 4.12 6.50
C GLY A 405 -8.35 5.27 7.01
N ASP A 406 -9.53 4.89 7.49
CA ASP A 406 -10.56 5.80 7.98
C ASP A 406 -10.02 6.87 8.94
N GLY A 407 -10.46 8.13 8.73
CA GLY A 407 -10.17 9.27 9.60
C GLY A 407 -8.73 9.79 9.54
N MET A 408 -7.97 9.49 8.50
CA MET A 408 -6.63 10.03 8.28
C MET A 408 -6.68 11.32 7.46
N ASN A 409 -6.51 12.49 8.08
CA ASN A 409 -6.60 13.78 7.37
C ASN A 409 -5.38 14.68 7.61
N ARG A 410 -4.93 15.45 6.61
CA ARG A 410 -3.78 16.38 6.75
C ARG A 410 -2.48 15.70 7.14
N ASN A 411 -2.16 14.58 6.50
CA ASN A 411 -0.93 13.82 6.76
C ASN A 411 0.04 13.91 5.57
N TYR A 412 1.28 13.48 5.81
CA TYR A 412 2.41 13.70 4.92
C TYR A 412 3.15 12.39 4.67
N ILE A 413 3.19 11.95 3.43
CA ILE A 413 4.07 10.88 2.96
C ILE A 413 5.10 11.57 2.07
N GLY A 414 6.27 11.88 2.64
CA GLY A 414 7.18 12.83 2.03
C GLY A 414 6.64 14.28 2.08
N ASP A 415 7.52 15.25 1.86
CA ASP A 415 7.17 16.67 1.86
C ASP A 415 8.20 17.48 1.07
N SER A 416 7.80 18.10 -0.04
CA SER A 416 8.69 18.90 -0.87
C SER A 416 9.30 20.14 -0.18
N SER A 417 8.75 20.58 0.96
CA SER A 417 9.32 21.65 1.78
C SER A 417 10.49 21.19 2.66
N ILE A 418 10.70 19.87 2.79
CA ILE A 418 11.76 19.26 3.59
C ILE A 418 12.70 18.50 2.65
N VAL A 419 13.94 18.99 2.51
CA VAL A 419 14.94 18.36 1.63
C VAL A 419 15.22 16.93 2.07
N GLY A 420 15.08 15.98 1.14
CA GLY A 420 15.38 14.56 1.39
C GLY A 420 14.30 13.80 2.17
N SER A 421 13.09 14.37 2.32
CA SER A 421 11.96 13.74 3.03
C SER A 421 11.31 12.59 2.26
N GLY A 422 11.58 12.44 0.96
CA GLY A 422 11.03 11.38 0.13
C GLY A 422 11.37 9.99 0.66
N ASN A 423 10.36 9.12 0.74
CA ASN A 423 10.53 7.71 1.10
C ASN A 423 10.92 6.88 -0.13
N ILE A 424 11.56 5.74 0.09
CA ILE A 424 11.64 4.64 -0.88
C ILE A 424 10.58 3.61 -0.49
N ILE A 425 9.58 3.39 -1.33
CA ILE A 425 8.45 2.48 -1.08
C ILE A 425 8.37 1.49 -2.23
N ALA A 426 8.93 0.31 -2.03
CA ALA A 426 9.12 -0.63 -3.13
C ALA A 426 8.99 -2.10 -2.73
N PHE A 427 8.68 -2.93 -3.73
CA PHE A 427 8.64 -4.39 -3.63
C PHE A 427 7.63 -4.97 -2.63
N ASN A 428 6.67 -4.17 -2.19
CA ASN A 428 5.61 -4.65 -1.31
C ASN A 428 4.64 -5.57 -2.09
N ARG A 429 4.03 -6.53 -1.40
CA ARG A 429 3.06 -7.48 -2.01
C ARG A 429 1.65 -6.89 -2.19
N GLY A 430 1.48 -5.60 -1.93
CA GLY A 430 0.29 -4.83 -2.26
C GLY A 430 0.67 -3.59 -3.06
N LYS A 431 -0.13 -2.54 -2.94
CA LYS A 431 0.16 -1.21 -3.51
C LYS A 431 1.29 -0.51 -2.76
N GLY A 432 1.94 0.46 -3.37
CA GLY A 432 2.95 1.28 -2.69
C GLY A 432 2.33 2.06 -1.53
N VAL A 433 1.37 2.90 -1.85
CA VAL A 433 0.58 3.72 -0.92
C VAL A 433 -0.90 3.50 -1.17
N ILE A 434 -1.66 3.28 -0.10
CA ILE A 434 -3.12 3.25 -0.11
C ILE A 434 -3.63 4.41 0.75
N ILE A 435 -4.54 5.21 0.20
CA ILE A 435 -5.37 6.13 0.97
C ILE A 435 -6.80 5.62 0.82
N TYR A 436 -7.37 5.07 1.89
CA TYR A 436 -8.67 4.40 1.85
C TYR A 436 -9.71 5.16 2.66
N GLU A 437 -10.87 5.42 2.08
CA GLU A 437 -12.04 5.97 2.76
C GLU A 437 -13.22 4.99 2.81
N ASP A 438 -13.75 4.69 4.00
CA ASP A 438 -15.14 4.25 4.16
C ASP A 438 -16.06 5.48 4.26
N ILE A 439 -16.63 5.90 3.12
CA ILE A 439 -17.47 7.10 2.98
C ILE A 439 -18.68 7.13 3.94
N ALA A 440 -19.09 5.96 4.46
CA ALA A 440 -20.17 5.88 5.43
C ALA A 440 -19.76 6.31 6.85
N LYS A 441 -18.45 6.45 7.11
CA LYS A 441 -17.91 6.66 8.46
C LYS A 441 -17.07 7.92 8.58
N PHE A 442 -16.13 8.19 7.66
CA PHE A 442 -15.15 9.26 7.78
C PHE A 442 -14.78 9.84 6.43
N THR A 443 -14.33 11.10 6.40
CA THR A 443 -13.57 11.63 5.25
C THR A 443 -12.09 11.34 5.45
N VAL A 444 -11.36 11.01 4.39
CA VAL A 444 -9.91 10.75 4.40
C VAL A 444 -9.23 11.67 3.40
N ASP A 445 -9.00 12.91 3.84
CA ASP A 445 -8.68 14.03 2.96
C ASP A 445 -7.41 14.80 3.37
N ASP A 446 -6.93 15.66 2.48
CA ASP A 446 -5.79 16.57 2.69
C ASP A 446 -4.47 15.79 2.91
N ASN A 447 -4.31 14.59 2.36
CA ASN A 447 -3.10 13.78 2.54
C ASN A 447 -2.08 14.02 1.40
N LYS A 448 -0.96 14.66 1.75
CA LYS A 448 0.10 15.00 0.80
C LYS A 448 1.04 13.83 0.56
N ILE A 449 1.30 13.51 -0.71
CA ILE A 449 2.23 12.45 -1.12
C ILE A 449 3.25 13.04 -2.09
N GLU A 450 4.41 13.47 -1.61
CA GLU A 450 5.38 14.17 -2.45
C GLU A 450 6.79 13.61 -2.31
N THR A 451 7.60 13.76 -3.35
CA THR A 451 9.04 13.45 -3.41
C THR A 451 9.42 11.98 -3.21
N ASN A 452 8.44 11.08 -3.06
CA ASN A 452 8.69 9.66 -2.83
C ASN A 452 9.16 8.95 -4.09
N SER A 453 10.04 7.98 -3.89
CA SER A 453 10.37 6.94 -4.86
C SER A 453 9.47 5.74 -4.58
N ILE A 454 8.49 5.48 -5.45
CA ILE A 454 7.51 4.40 -5.29
C ILE A 454 7.61 3.52 -6.51
N PHE A 455 7.98 2.24 -6.38
CA PHE A 455 8.17 1.36 -7.54
C PHE A 455 8.23 -0.14 -7.21
N GLY A 456 8.03 -1.00 -8.20
CA GLY A 456 8.18 -2.45 -8.10
C GLY A 456 7.22 -3.11 -7.12
N ASN A 457 6.12 -2.44 -6.73
CA ASN A 457 5.08 -3.03 -5.90
C ASN A 457 4.18 -3.93 -6.78
N THR A 458 3.45 -4.88 -6.19
CA THR A 458 2.64 -5.81 -7.01
C THR A 458 1.31 -5.23 -7.47
N GLY A 459 0.91 -4.07 -6.96
CA GLY A 459 -0.20 -3.26 -7.45
C GLY A 459 0.24 -1.83 -7.69
N LEU A 460 -0.72 -0.90 -7.84
CA LEU A 460 -0.45 0.51 -8.13
C LEU A 460 0.55 1.15 -7.15
N GLY A 461 1.29 2.14 -7.64
CA GLY A 461 2.18 2.95 -6.80
C GLY A 461 1.41 3.73 -5.73
N ILE A 462 0.34 4.42 -6.12
CA ILE A 462 -0.62 5.11 -5.25
C ILE A 462 -2.01 4.67 -5.70
N ASP A 463 -2.87 4.33 -4.74
CA ASP A 463 -4.25 3.89 -4.97
C ASP A 463 -5.17 4.64 -3.98
N LEU A 464 -6.06 5.47 -4.51
CA LEU A 464 -7.07 6.21 -3.75
C LEU A 464 -8.34 5.35 -3.68
N ASP A 465 -8.93 5.22 -2.50
CA ASP A 465 -10.06 4.34 -2.19
C ASP A 465 -9.83 2.83 -2.39
N ASN A 466 -8.63 2.42 -2.81
CA ASN A 466 -8.22 1.02 -2.94
C ASN A 466 -9.09 0.25 -3.95
N ASP A 467 -9.60 0.93 -4.97
CA ASP A 467 -10.54 0.39 -5.96
C ASP A 467 -9.95 0.31 -7.38
N GLY A 468 -8.69 0.71 -7.55
CA GLY A 468 -7.98 0.66 -8.81
C GLY A 468 -7.53 2.05 -9.21
N VAL A 469 -7.56 2.33 -10.51
CA VAL A 469 -7.14 3.64 -11.02
C VAL A 469 -8.31 4.58 -10.95
N THR A 470 -8.10 5.70 -10.27
CA THR A 470 -9.06 6.79 -10.17
C THR A 470 -9.42 7.32 -11.57
N LEU A 471 -10.69 7.56 -11.85
CA LEU A 471 -11.10 8.09 -13.16
C LEU A 471 -10.66 9.55 -13.31
N ASN A 472 -10.15 9.91 -14.49
CA ASN A 472 -9.79 11.29 -14.80
C ASN A 472 -11.00 12.02 -15.38
N ASP A 473 -11.93 12.44 -14.51
CA ASP A 473 -13.27 12.87 -14.88
C ASP A 473 -13.37 14.39 -15.15
N ALA A 474 -14.51 14.86 -15.67
CA ALA A 474 -14.64 16.26 -16.07
C ALA A 474 -14.86 17.20 -14.86
N ASN A 475 -13.94 18.13 -14.64
CA ASN A 475 -13.94 19.13 -13.56
C ASN A 475 -13.70 18.58 -12.14
N ASP A 476 -13.37 17.30 -11.98
CA ASP A 476 -12.93 16.70 -10.71
C ASP A 476 -13.94 16.96 -9.58
N ALA A 477 -15.18 16.54 -9.83
CA ALA A 477 -16.32 16.77 -8.94
C ALA A 477 -16.45 15.69 -7.85
N ASP A 478 -15.48 14.79 -7.79
CA ASP A 478 -15.50 13.59 -6.98
C ASP A 478 -15.30 13.87 -5.48
N THR A 479 -15.65 12.86 -4.71
CA THR A 479 -15.53 12.83 -3.24
C THR A 479 -15.00 11.48 -2.82
N GLY A 480 -14.15 11.43 -1.81
CA GLY A 480 -13.50 10.21 -1.33
C GLY A 480 -12.08 10.50 -0.87
N ALA A 481 -11.24 9.47 -0.82
CA ALA A 481 -9.82 9.61 -0.47
C ALA A 481 -9.14 10.69 -1.31
N ASN A 482 -8.60 11.73 -0.66
CA ASN A 482 -8.02 12.89 -1.33
C ASN A 482 -8.93 13.54 -2.41
N SER A 483 -10.24 13.46 -2.23
CA SER A 483 -11.25 13.89 -3.22
C SER A 483 -11.09 13.23 -4.59
N LEU A 484 -10.43 12.07 -4.68
CA LEU A 484 -10.15 11.36 -5.94
C LEU A 484 -9.49 12.28 -7.00
N GLN A 485 -8.62 13.18 -6.53
CA GLN A 485 -7.95 14.19 -7.33
C GLN A 485 -7.42 13.62 -8.66
N ASN A 486 -7.86 14.23 -9.76
CA ASN A 486 -7.41 13.89 -11.11
C ASN A 486 -5.89 13.96 -11.25
N TYR A 487 -5.31 12.98 -11.94
CA TYR A 487 -3.88 12.92 -12.23
C TYR A 487 -3.50 13.69 -13.51
N PRO A 488 -2.24 14.16 -13.61
CA PRO A 488 -1.73 14.80 -14.82
C PRO A 488 -1.46 13.78 -15.92
N ILE A 489 -1.64 14.20 -17.18
CA ILE A 489 -1.26 13.43 -18.37
C ILE A 489 0.04 13.99 -18.91
N VAL A 490 1.08 13.15 -18.97
CA VAL A 490 2.35 13.51 -19.61
C VAL A 490 2.20 13.28 -21.12
N GLU A 491 2.33 14.36 -21.90
CA GLU A 491 2.11 14.34 -23.35
C GLU A 491 3.43 14.26 -24.13
N SER A 492 4.52 14.84 -23.61
CA SER A 492 5.80 14.75 -24.30
C SER A 492 7.01 14.73 -23.36
N ALA A 493 8.09 14.10 -23.80
CA ALA A 493 9.41 14.12 -23.18
C ALA A 493 10.50 14.21 -24.26
N LEU A 494 10.93 15.44 -24.57
CA LEU A 494 11.82 15.72 -25.70
C LEU A 494 13.24 16.04 -25.24
N TYR A 495 14.20 15.19 -25.60
CA TYR A 495 15.61 15.44 -25.36
C TYR A 495 16.22 16.37 -26.41
N ALA A 496 16.73 17.52 -25.97
CA ALA A 496 17.47 18.46 -26.81
C ALA A 496 18.48 19.28 -25.99
N GLY A 497 19.70 19.42 -26.53
CA GLY A 497 20.70 20.34 -25.95
C GLY A 497 21.16 19.98 -24.53
N GLY A 498 21.14 18.69 -24.16
CA GLY A 498 21.57 18.21 -22.83
C GLY A 498 20.45 18.09 -21.79
N ASN A 499 19.23 18.57 -22.12
CA ASN A 499 18.07 18.52 -21.24
C ASN A 499 16.92 17.78 -21.91
N THR A 500 16.03 17.22 -21.10
CA THR A 500 14.73 16.72 -21.52
C THR A 500 13.65 17.72 -21.09
N THR A 501 12.86 18.21 -22.04
CA THR A 501 11.67 19.02 -21.77
C THR A 501 10.46 18.10 -21.72
N ILE A 502 9.80 18.07 -20.58
CA ILE A 502 8.61 17.27 -20.33
C ILE A 502 7.41 18.21 -20.30
N THR A 503 6.37 17.91 -21.07
CA THR A 503 5.13 18.70 -21.12
C THR A 503 3.92 17.82 -20.93
N GLY A 504 2.84 18.42 -20.47
CA GLY A 504 1.58 17.73 -20.34
C GLY A 504 0.47 18.66 -19.88
N SER A 505 -0.65 18.05 -19.51
CA SER A 505 -1.86 18.73 -19.07
C SER A 505 -2.39 18.15 -17.76
N LEU A 506 -3.17 18.96 -17.07
CA LEU A 506 -4.00 18.57 -15.93
C LEU A 506 -5.41 19.10 -16.20
N HIS A 507 -6.40 18.24 -16.06
CA HIS A 507 -7.80 18.61 -16.02
C HIS A 507 -8.32 18.34 -14.61
N SER A 508 -8.67 19.37 -13.85
CA SER A 508 -9.15 19.23 -12.47
C SER A 508 -10.13 20.36 -12.14
N VAL A 509 -10.34 20.68 -10.86
CA VAL A 509 -11.37 21.61 -10.41
C VAL A 509 -11.18 23.01 -11.05
N PRO A 510 -12.19 23.53 -11.78
CA PRO A 510 -12.10 24.83 -12.46
C PRO A 510 -11.69 25.98 -11.55
N LEU A 511 -10.86 26.87 -12.09
CA LEU A 511 -10.35 28.07 -11.41
C LEU A 511 -9.60 27.80 -10.09
N ARG A 512 -9.22 26.55 -9.80
CA ARG A 512 -8.28 26.27 -8.69
C ARG A 512 -6.86 26.66 -9.09
N ASP A 513 -6.11 27.07 -8.08
CA ASP A 513 -4.74 27.55 -8.19
C ASP A 513 -3.75 26.65 -7.45
N ASN A 514 -2.50 26.73 -7.89
CA ASN A 514 -1.34 26.18 -7.20
C ASN A 514 -1.27 24.63 -7.15
N TYR A 515 -1.48 23.98 -8.30
CA TYR A 515 -1.22 22.55 -8.46
C TYR A 515 0.26 22.30 -8.68
N ARG A 516 0.88 21.55 -7.76
CA ARG A 516 2.25 21.07 -7.93
C ARG A 516 2.24 19.78 -8.74
N ILE A 517 2.99 19.77 -9.84
CA ILE A 517 3.18 18.59 -10.68
C ILE A 517 4.56 18.02 -10.40
N GLU A 518 4.65 16.77 -9.95
CA GLU A 518 5.91 16.03 -9.85
C GLU A 518 6.05 15.07 -11.02
N VAL A 519 7.26 14.97 -11.57
CA VAL A 519 7.55 14.10 -12.72
C VAL A 519 8.62 13.08 -12.35
N PHE A 520 8.40 11.84 -12.76
CA PHE A 520 9.24 10.70 -12.42
C PHE A 520 9.68 9.94 -13.67
N SER A 521 10.85 9.30 -13.61
CA SER A 521 11.26 8.27 -14.57
C SER A 521 11.22 6.89 -13.94
N ASN A 522 10.79 5.91 -14.73
CA ASN A 522 10.78 4.49 -14.38
C ASN A 522 11.64 3.69 -15.35
N ASN A 523 12.36 2.71 -14.83
CA ASN A 523 13.15 1.76 -15.60
C ASN A 523 12.29 0.65 -16.22
N THR A 524 11.17 0.32 -15.57
CA THR A 524 10.22 -0.71 -15.98
C THR A 524 8.83 -0.13 -16.08
N ALA A 525 8.07 -0.56 -17.07
CA ALA A 525 6.64 -0.29 -17.15
C ALA A 525 5.91 -1.03 -16.04
N ASP A 526 5.00 -0.34 -15.35
CA ASP A 526 4.04 -0.97 -14.45
C ASP A 526 3.03 -1.83 -15.26
N PRO A 527 2.70 -3.06 -14.83
CA PRO A 527 1.77 -3.92 -15.55
C PRO A 527 0.37 -3.34 -15.76
N THR A 528 -0.08 -2.42 -14.90
CA THR A 528 -1.41 -1.80 -14.99
C THR A 528 -1.51 -0.74 -16.09
N GLY A 529 -0.39 -0.27 -16.64
CA GLY A 529 -0.35 0.84 -17.60
C GLY A 529 -0.39 2.23 -16.94
N TYR A 530 -0.79 2.29 -15.67
CA TYR A 530 -0.71 3.48 -14.82
C TYR A 530 0.55 3.37 -14.00
N GLY A 531 1.46 4.31 -14.22
CA GLY A 531 2.85 4.06 -13.88
C GLY A 531 3.15 4.26 -12.39
N GLU A 532 4.34 3.88 -11.97
CA GLU A 532 4.86 4.19 -10.64
C GLU A 532 5.78 5.41 -10.73
N GLY A 533 6.51 5.73 -9.65
CA GLY A 533 7.46 6.85 -9.59
C GLY A 533 8.81 6.43 -9.02
N GLU A 534 9.61 5.70 -9.77
CA GLU A 534 10.91 5.16 -9.30
C GLU A 534 11.94 6.25 -9.03
N THR A 535 12.15 7.19 -9.95
CA THR A 535 13.14 8.26 -9.78
C THR A 535 12.48 9.63 -9.98
N TYR A 536 12.47 10.44 -8.93
CA TYR A 536 12.02 11.82 -9.00
C TYR A 536 12.95 12.66 -9.90
N LEU A 537 12.39 13.31 -10.92
CA LEU A 537 13.14 14.12 -11.88
C LEU A 537 13.08 15.62 -11.58
N GLY A 538 11.92 16.08 -11.11
CA GLY A 538 11.65 17.49 -10.86
C GLY A 538 10.17 17.78 -10.73
N SER A 539 9.86 19.06 -10.51
CA SER A 539 8.49 19.52 -10.37
C SER A 539 8.28 20.90 -10.98
N THR A 540 7.03 21.25 -11.24
CA THR A 540 6.59 22.61 -11.56
C THR A 540 5.25 22.90 -10.87
N THR A 541 4.76 24.12 -10.99
CA THR A 541 3.46 24.51 -10.43
C THR A 541 2.60 25.16 -11.51
N ILE A 542 1.40 24.63 -11.70
CA ILE A 542 0.36 25.28 -12.49
C ILE A 542 -0.26 26.37 -11.60
N ALA A 543 -0.03 27.62 -11.97
CA ALA A 543 -0.45 28.76 -11.15
C ALA A 543 -1.97 28.85 -11.02
N ALA A 544 -2.72 28.59 -12.09
CA ALA A 544 -4.19 28.52 -12.09
C ALA A 544 -4.69 27.69 -13.27
N LEU A 545 -5.73 26.89 -13.03
CA LEU A 545 -6.53 26.25 -14.07
C LEU A 545 -7.53 27.26 -14.68
N ASP A 546 -7.94 27.02 -15.92
CA ASP A 546 -8.90 27.87 -16.60
C ASP A 546 -10.36 27.64 -16.13
N ALA A 547 -11.32 28.27 -16.80
CA ALA A 547 -12.74 28.16 -16.46
C ALA A 547 -13.35 26.77 -16.75
N PHE A 548 -12.62 25.92 -17.47
CA PHE A 548 -12.98 24.54 -17.76
C PHE A 548 -12.17 23.54 -16.92
N GLY A 549 -11.25 24.01 -16.06
CA GLY A 549 -10.41 23.11 -15.27
C GLY A 549 -9.12 22.68 -15.98
N ASP A 550 -8.81 23.27 -17.14
CA ASP A 550 -7.63 22.88 -17.92
C ASP A 550 -6.40 23.70 -17.52
N GLY A 551 -5.26 23.01 -17.43
CA GLY A 551 -3.95 23.61 -17.24
C GLY A 551 -2.87 22.82 -17.95
N THR A 552 -1.85 23.51 -18.47
CA THR A 552 -0.68 22.88 -19.09
C THR A 552 0.55 23.08 -18.22
N PHE A 553 1.44 22.10 -18.18
CA PHE A 553 2.71 22.19 -17.47
C PHE A 553 3.91 21.91 -18.37
N SER A 554 5.06 22.44 -17.96
CA SER A 554 6.36 22.13 -18.57
C SER A 554 7.44 22.05 -17.50
N VAL A 555 8.21 20.96 -17.51
CA VAL A 555 9.34 20.70 -16.61
C VAL A 555 10.58 20.46 -17.48
N VAL A 556 11.68 21.15 -17.18
CA VAL A 556 12.96 20.93 -17.87
C VAL A 556 13.92 20.26 -16.90
N VAL A 557 14.37 19.06 -17.27
CA VAL A 557 15.28 18.24 -16.44
C VAL A 557 16.58 17.98 -17.19
N ALA A 558 17.69 17.94 -16.47
CA ALA A 558 18.98 17.62 -17.07
C ALA A 558 19.08 16.12 -17.37
N GLY A 559 19.67 15.76 -18.50
CA GLY A 559 19.89 14.38 -18.90
C GLY A 559 18.97 13.88 -20.01
N ASP A 560 19.36 12.74 -20.57
CA ASP A 560 18.64 11.98 -21.59
C ASP A 560 17.86 10.84 -20.92
N TYR A 561 16.54 10.85 -21.08
CA TYR A 561 15.63 9.83 -20.54
C TYR A 561 15.04 8.95 -21.65
N SER A 562 15.66 8.93 -22.84
CA SER A 562 15.32 7.96 -23.88
C SER A 562 15.45 6.53 -23.35
N GLY A 563 14.47 5.67 -23.62
CA GLY A 563 14.41 4.31 -23.07
C GLY A 563 13.79 4.21 -21.67
N LYS A 564 13.22 5.29 -21.12
CA LYS A 564 12.52 5.33 -19.83
C LYS A 564 11.03 5.53 -20.02
N PHE A 565 10.28 5.26 -18.96
CA PHE A 565 8.86 5.57 -18.87
C PHE A 565 8.68 6.80 -17.98
N ILE A 566 7.89 7.78 -18.41
CA ILE A 566 7.68 9.03 -17.65
C ILE A 566 6.27 9.06 -17.08
N THR A 567 6.15 9.40 -15.81
CA THR A 567 4.86 9.51 -15.09
C THR A 567 4.84 10.81 -14.31
N ALA A 568 3.65 11.20 -13.82
CA ALA A 568 3.51 12.38 -12.99
C ALA A 568 2.36 12.23 -11.98
N THR A 569 2.44 13.01 -10.90
CA THR A 569 1.36 13.22 -9.92
C THR A 569 1.02 14.70 -9.82
N ALA A 570 -0.18 15.02 -9.37
CA ALA A 570 -0.61 16.37 -9.06
C ALA A 570 -0.98 16.48 -7.58
N THR A 571 -0.45 17.50 -6.90
CA THR A 571 -0.83 17.86 -5.53
C THR A 571 -1.45 19.25 -5.53
N ASP A 572 -2.67 19.37 -5.03
CA ASP A 572 -3.37 20.65 -4.93
C ASP A 572 -2.96 21.44 -3.65
N LYS A 573 -3.43 22.69 -3.54
CA LYS A 573 -3.13 23.55 -2.37
C LYS A 573 -3.77 23.05 -1.06
N SER A 574 -4.80 22.22 -1.14
CA SER A 574 -5.48 21.57 -0.01
C SER A 574 -4.79 20.28 0.39
N LEU A 575 -3.66 19.93 -0.25
CA LEU A 575 -2.82 18.75 -0.02
C LEU A 575 -3.33 17.47 -0.70
N TYR A 576 -4.38 17.52 -1.51
CA TYR A 576 -4.86 16.35 -2.24
C TYR A 576 -3.83 15.96 -3.28
N THR A 577 -3.25 14.77 -3.13
CA THR A 577 -2.37 14.20 -4.14
C THR A 577 -3.09 13.13 -4.93
N SER A 578 -3.02 13.23 -6.25
CA SER A 578 -3.51 12.24 -7.19
C SER A 578 -2.72 10.93 -7.13
N GLU A 579 -3.27 9.90 -7.74
CA GLU A 579 -2.48 8.76 -8.20
C GLU A 579 -1.46 9.17 -9.27
N PHE A 580 -0.62 8.22 -9.68
CA PHE A 580 0.23 8.42 -10.85
C PHE A 580 -0.60 8.36 -12.14
N GLY A 581 -0.33 9.30 -13.04
CA GLY A 581 -0.90 9.27 -14.38
C GLY A 581 -0.38 8.10 -15.24
N PRO A 582 -1.00 7.89 -16.41
CA PRO A 582 -0.55 6.89 -17.37
C PRO A 582 0.91 7.12 -17.78
N MET A 583 1.63 6.03 -18.01
CA MET A 583 3.03 6.13 -18.40
C MET A 583 3.18 6.65 -19.84
N LEU A 584 4.07 7.62 -20.05
CA LEU A 584 4.53 7.99 -21.38
C LEU A 584 5.67 7.05 -21.79
N ASP A 585 5.40 6.21 -22.80
CA ASP A 585 6.35 5.26 -23.43
C ASP A 585 6.64 5.70 -24.87
N GLY A 586 5.73 5.39 -25.80
CA GLY A 586 5.65 6.03 -27.12
C GLY A 586 4.52 7.06 -27.15
N ASP A 587 4.61 8.05 -28.05
CA ASP A 587 3.45 8.90 -28.38
C ASP A 587 3.31 8.91 -29.89
N LEU A 588 2.36 8.11 -30.38
CA LEU A 588 2.03 8.08 -31.79
C LEU A 588 0.95 9.12 -32.08
N SER A 589 1.01 9.72 -33.26
CA SER A 589 -0.05 10.60 -33.72
C SER A 589 -0.31 10.38 -35.19
N VAL A 590 -1.56 10.55 -35.62
CA VAL A 590 -1.94 10.44 -37.03
C VAL A 590 -2.59 11.74 -37.51
N THR A 591 -2.16 12.19 -38.69
CA THR A 591 -2.79 13.32 -39.39
C THR A 591 -3.21 12.88 -40.77
N LYS A 592 -4.36 13.37 -41.24
CA LYS A 592 -4.92 13.06 -42.54
C LYS A 592 -5.32 14.33 -43.28
N THR A 593 -4.96 14.40 -44.55
CA THR A 593 -5.37 15.46 -45.47
C THR A 593 -5.95 14.86 -46.75
N SER A 594 -6.75 15.63 -47.48
CA SER A 594 -7.27 15.23 -48.79
C SER A 594 -7.06 16.35 -49.80
N THR A 595 -6.79 15.98 -51.05
CA THR A 595 -6.67 16.91 -52.18
C THR A 595 -7.40 16.36 -53.41
N GLY A 596 -8.07 17.23 -54.15
CA GLY A 596 -8.89 16.86 -55.30
C GLY A 596 -10.38 16.65 -54.98
N ALA A 597 -11.11 16.11 -55.95
CA ALA A 597 -12.53 15.79 -55.97
C ALA A 597 -13.58 16.86 -55.60
N THR A 598 -14.40 17.23 -56.59
CA THR A 598 -15.57 18.12 -56.45
C THR A 598 -16.89 17.46 -56.87
N LYS A 599 -16.80 16.33 -57.57
CA LYS A 599 -17.94 15.57 -58.10
C LYS A 599 -17.65 14.08 -58.13
N GLN A 600 -18.72 13.29 -58.23
CA GLN A 600 -18.63 11.86 -58.46
C GLN A 600 -17.81 11.56 -59.72
N GLY A 601 -16.92 10.59 -59.63
CA GLY A 601 -15.98 10.22 -60.70
C GLY A 601 -14.66 11.00 -60.70
N ASP A 602 -14.52 12.06 -59.90
CA ASP A 602 -13.22 12.72 -59.71
C ASP A 602 -12.26 11.83 -58.90
N ASN A 603 -10.96 12.05 -59.09
CA ASN A 603 -9.94 11.46 -58.23
C ASN A 603 -9.73 12.34 -56.99
N VAL A 604 -9.65 11.69 -55.84
CA VAL A 604 -9.20 12.23 -54.55
C VAL A 604 -7.90 11.56 -54.15
N THR A 605 -6.99 12.33 -53.59
CA THR A 605 -5.76 11.81 -52.98
C THR A 605 -5.82 12.09 -51.48
N PHE A 606 -5.77 11.02 -50.68
CA PHE A 606 -5.61 11.08 -49.24
C PHE A 606 -4.13 10.96 -48.87
N THR A 607 -3.64 11.82 -47.98
CA THR A 607 -2.30 11.73 -47.42
C THR A 607 -2.44 11.54 -45.91
N ILE A 608 -1.92 10.43 -45.41
CA ILE A 608 -1.92 10.03 -44.00
C ILE A 608 -0.48 10.08 -43.52
N THR A 609 -0.20 10.79 -42.43
CA THR A 609 1.12 10.82 -41.79
C THR A 609 0.99 10.33 -40.37
N VAL A 610 1.76 9.30 -40.02
CA VAL A 610 1.90 8.80 -38.65
C VAL A 610 3.26 9.23 -38.12
N SER A 611 3.32 9.71 -36.88
CA SER A 611 4.55 10.22 -36.26
C SER A 611 4.74 9.67 -34.86
N ASN A 612 5.99 9.38 -34.47
CA ASN A 612 6.38 9.06 -33.09
C ASN A 612 7.32 10.16 -32.58
N SER A 613 6.77 11.31 -32.22
CA SER A 613 7.57 12.53 -32.05
C SER A 613 7.58 13.09 -30.64
N ALA A 614 6.79 12.54 -29.71
CA ALA A 614 6.57 13.16 -28.40
C ALA A 614 6.87 12.23 -27.22
N GLY A 615 6.75 10.90 -27.35
CA GLY A 615 7.19 9.95 -26.33
C GLY A 615 8.71 9.70 -26.37
N PRO A 616 9.35 9.31 -25.25
CA PRO A 616 10.80 9.09 -25.18
C PRO A 616 11.28 7.82 -25.89
N ASN A 617 10.38 6.91 -26.32
CA ASN A 617 10.75 5.58 -26.84
C ASN A 617 10.36 5.36 -28.31
N ASN A 618 10.95 4.34 -28.92
CA ASN A 618 10.62 3.92 -30.29
C ASN A 618 9.29 3.14 -30.31
N ALA A 619 8.40 3.42 -31.25
CA ALA A 619 7.17 2.66 -31.44
C ALA A 619 7.39 1.54 -32.47
N SER A 620 7.28 0.29 -32.04
CA SER A 620 7.38 -0.91 -32.85
C SER A 620 5.99 -1.38 -33.28
N SER A 621 5.92 -2.24 -34.31
CA SER A 621 4.67 -2.94 -34.64
C SER A 621 3.48 -2.03 -35.00
N VAL A 622 3.75 -0.81 -35.49
CA VAL A 622 2.74 0.23 -35.72
C VAL A 622 1.84 -0.13 -36.89
N GLN A 623 0.52 -0.08 -36.69
CA GLN A 623 -0.48 -0.25 -37.73
C GLN A 623 -1.50 0.89 -37.71
N VAL A 624 -1.87 1.35 -38.90
CA VAL A 624 -2.91 2.39 -39.11
C VAL A 624 -4.00 1.80 -40.00
N LYS A 625 -5.26 1.93 -39.60
CA LYS A 625 -6.44 1.55 -40.40
C LYS A 625 -7.03 2.77 -41.09
N ASP A 626 -7.17 2.66 -42.41
CA ASP A 626 -7.84 3.62 -43.28
C ASP A 626 -8.56 2.84 -44.40
N LEU A 627 -9.81 2.45 -44.14
CA LEU A 627 -10.62 1.70 -45.11
C LEU A 627 -11.53 2.67 -45.88
N LEU A 628 -11.40 2.67 -47.19
CA LEU A 628 -12.16 3.58 -48.05
C LEU A 628 -13.64 3.16 -48.16
N SER A 629 -14.54 4.01 -47.66
CA SER A 629 -16.00 3.88 -47.86
C SER A 629 -16.52 4.99 -48.75
N GLY A 630 -17.27 4.65 -49.82
CA GLY A 630 -17.73 5.64 -50.82
C GLY A 630 -16.70 6.03 -51.88
N PHE A 631 -15.53 5.38 -51.90
CA PHE A 631 -14.48 5.57 -52.91
C PHE A 631 -14.06 4.24 -53.54
N THR A 632 -13.63 4.28 -54.79
CA THR A 632 -12.98 3.15 -55.47
C THR A 632 -11.47 3.33 -55.41
N PHE A 633 -10.77 2.41 -54.75
CA PHE A 633 -9.31 2.43 -54.66
C PHE A 633 -8.64 2.38 -56.04
N ALA A 634 -7.63 3.24 -56.27
CA ALA A 634 -6.83 3.24 -57.50
C ALA A 634 -5.38 2.82 -57.25
N SER A 635 -4.71 3.47 -56.29
CA SER A 635 -3.32 3.14 -55.93
C SER A 635 -2.96 3.65 -54.54
N SER A 636 -1.87 3.14 -53.99
CA SER A 636 -1.27 3.64 -52.76
C SER A 636 0.26 3.64 -52.84
N THR A 637 0.88 4.62 -52.19
CA THR A 637 2.33 4.70 -52.01
C THR A 637 2.64 5.00 -50.55
N ALA A 638 3.36 4.11 -49.88
CA ALA A 638 3.83 4.32 -48.51
C ALA A 638 5.33 4.65 -48.50
N SER A 639 5.76 5.58 -47.65
CA SER A 639 7.18 5.85 -47.41
C SER A 639 7.85 4.73 -46.62
N GLN A 640 7.06 3.98 -45.85
CA GLN A 640 7.47 2.85 -45.02
C GLN A 640 6.31 1.87 -44.91
N GLY A 641 6.62 0.57 -44.90
CA GLY A 641 5.61 -0.46 -44.69
C GLY A 641 4.71 -0.73 -45.89
N THR A 642 3.59 -1.42 -45.66
CA THR A 642 2.68 -1.87 -46.73
C THR A 642 1.21 -1.61 -46.40
N TYR A 643 0.45 -1.06 -47.34
CA TYR A 643 -0.99 -0.84 -47.22
C TYR A 643 -1.79 -1.90 -48.00
N THR A 644 -2.82 -2.45 -47.37
CA THR A 644 -3.72 -3.44 -47.95
C THR A 644 -5.11 -2.85 -48.13
N SER A 645 -5.51 -2.56 -49.37
CA SER A 645 -6.75 -1.81 -49.66
C SER A 645 -8.04 -2.54 -49.31
N SER A 646 -8.04 -3.88 -49.24
CA SER A 646 -9.23 -4.67 -48.88
C SER A 646 -9.57 -4.61 -47.40
N THR A 647 -8.58 -4.42 -46.54
CA THR A 647 -8.75 -4.32 -45.08
C THR A 647 -8.57 -2.88 -44.57
N GLY A 648 -7.95 -2.02 -45.38
CA GLY A 648 -7.56 -0.67 -45.01
C GLY A 648 -6.35 -0.62 -44.08
N ILE A 649 -5.67 -1.75 -43.82
CA ILE A 649 -4.54 -1.78 -42.87
C ILE A 649 -3.25 -1.35 -43.57
N TRP A 650 -2.61 -0.34 -43.00
CA TRP A 650 -1.22 0.05 -43.26
C TRP A 650 -0.32 -0.48 -42.15
N ASP A 651 0.49 -1.49 -42.47
CA ASP A 651 1.52 -2.01 -41.57
C ASP A 651 2.79 -1.18 -41.73
N VAL A 652 3.04 -0.27 -40.79
CA VAL A 652 4.14 0.70 -40.81
C VAL A 652 5.44 0.07 -40.28
N GLY A 653 5.34 -0.89 -39.36
CA GLY A 653 6.49 -1.47 -38.67
C GLY A 653 7.01 -0.57 -37.54
N THR A 654 8.34 -0.41 -37.42
CA THR A 654 8.95 0.38 -36.34
C THR A 654 9.17 1.83 -36.75
N LEU A 655 8.66 2.78 -35.97
CA LEU A 655 8.95 4.22 -36.01
C LEU A 655 9.89 4.61 -34.87
N THR A 656 11.10 5.01 -35.23
CA THR A 656 12.06 5.56 -34.26
C THR A 656 11.57 6.88 -33.68
N PHE A 657 12.00 7.21 -32.48
CA PHE A 657 11.73 8.50 -31.84
C PHE A 657 12.08 9.68 -32.79
N GLY A 658 11.20 10.68 -32.83
CA GLY A 658 11.29 11.88 -33.67
C GLY A 658 11.01 11.65 -35.16
N SER A 659 10.57 10.44 -35.56
CA SER A 659 10.38 10.07 -36.96
C SER A 659 8.91 9.99 -37.36
N SER A 660 8.64 10.12 -38.65
CA SER A 660 7.30 9.96 -39.23
C SER A 660 7.34 9.12 -40.51
N ALA A 661 6.22 8.49 -40.82
CA ALA A 661 5.97 7.82 -42.09
C ALA A 661 4.70 8.38 -42.73
N THR A 662 4.61 8.28 -44.06
CA THR A 662 3.47 8.77 -44.84
C THR A 662 2.91 7.70 -45.77
N LEU A 663 1.58 7.63 -45.87
CA LEU A 663 0.83 6.85 -46.84
C LEU A 663 -0.02 7.78 -47.70
N THR A 664 0.15 7.71 -49.01
CA THR A 664 -0.70 8.40 -49.99
C THR A 664 -1.61 7.38 -50.68
N ILE A 665 -2.92 7.59 -50.63
CA ILE A 665 -3.94 6.76 -51.28
C ILE A 665 -4.64 7.59 -52.36
N SER A 666 -4.61 7.15 -53.60
CA SER A 666 -5.42 7.71 -54.69
C SER A 666 -6.67 6.86 -54.89
N ALA A 667 -7.83 7.50 -54.94
CA ALA A 667 -9.11 6.84 -55.12
C ALA A 667 -10.05 7.69 -55.98
N GLN A 668 -11.03 7.06 -56.62
CA GLN A 668 -12.09 7.72 -57.37
C GLN A 668 -13.35 7.83 -56.51
N VAL A 669 -14.03 8.98 -56.53
CA VAL A 669 -15.27 9.18 -55.78
C VAL A 669 -16.42 8.38 -56.41
N SER A 670 -17.01 7.45 -55.65
CA SER A 670 -18.03 6.51 -56.16
C SER A 670 -19.47 6.88 -55.76
N SER A 671 -19.64 7.71 -54.72
CA SER A 671 -20.93 8.19 -54.21
C SER A 671 -20.99 9.71 -54.12
N CYS A 672 -22.19 10.29 -54.08
CA CYS A 672 -22.40 11.74 -53.96
C CYS A 672 -22.78 12.13 -52.52
N GLY A 673 -22.80 13.44 -52.24
CA GLY A 673 -23.14 13.98 -50.92
C GLY A 673 -21.90 14.27 -50.09
N ASN A 674 -22.05 14.23 -48.76
CA ASN A 674 -20.93 14.41 -47.85
C ASN A 674 -20.26 13.07 -47.61
N LEU A 675 -18.98 12.96 -47.92
CA LEU A 675 -18.16 11.78 -47.67
C LEU A 675 -17.11 12.10 -46.62
N SER A 676 -16.75 11.12 -45.81
CA SER A 676 -15.64 11.21 -44.88
C SER A 676 -14.69 10.03 -45.08
N ASN A 677 -13.43 10.23 -44.69
CA ASN A 677 -12.46 9.15 -44.60
C ASN A 677 -11.61 9.34 -43.35
N THR A 678 -11.37 8.26 -42.62
CA THR A 678 -10.75 8.30 -41.29
C THR A 678 -9.56 7.35 -41.24
N ALA A 679 -8.44 7.86 -40.78
CA ALA A 679 -7.26 7.08 -40.41
C ALA A 679 -7.22 6.95 -38.89
N SER A 680 -7.00 5.74 -38.38
CA SER A 680 -6.84 5.47 -36.94
C SER A 680 -5.67 4.53 -36.70
N ILE A 681 -4.83 4.80 -35.70
CA ILE A 681 -3.82 3.84 -35.25
C ILE A 681 -4.55 2.69 -34.55
N THR A 682 -4.27 1.45 -34.96
CA THR A 682 -4.95 0.25 -34.44
C THR A 682 -4.02 -0.68 -33.69
N ARG A 683 -2.70 -0.45 -33.75
CA ARG A 683 -1.71 -1.27 -33.04
C ARG A 683 -0.39 -0.52 -32.88
N SER A 684 0.26 -0.71 -31.73
CA SER A 684 1.65 -0.38 -31.43
C SER A 684 2.19 -1.41 -30.45
N GLY A 685 3.51 -1.56 -30.38
CA GLY A 685 4.18 -2.40 -29.36
C GLY A 685 4.53 -1.65 -28.07
N GLN A 686 4.33 -0.33 -28.06
CA GLN A 686 4.58 0.58 -26.95
C GLN A 686 3.25 1.16 -26.52
N PHE A 687 3.09 1.37 -25.21
CA PHE A 687 1.89 2.01 -24.69
C PHE A 687 1.87 3.48 -25.12
N ASP A 688 0.70 3.93 -25.55
CA ASP A 688 0.46 5.30 -25.96
C ASP A 688 -0.70 5.84 -25.14
N GLY A 689 -0.36 6.66 -24.15
CA GLY A 689 -1.33 7.26 -23.23
C GLY A 689 -2.16 8.37 -23.86
N ASN A 690 -1.74 8.94 -24.99
CA ASN A 690 -2.46 10.04 -25.64
C ASN A 690 -3.37 9.53 -26.76
N THR A 691 -4.48 8.88 -26.39
CA THR A 691 -5.38 8.31 -27.42
C THR A 691 -6.10 9.36 -28.28
N ALA A 692 -6.12 10.63 -27.88
CA ALA A 692 -6.83 11.70 -28.58
C ALA A 692 -6.22 12.06 -29.95
N ASN A 693 -4.91 11.87 -30.12
CA ASN A 693 -4.19 12.18 -31.37
C ASN A 693 -4.10 10.95 -32.32
N ASN A 694 -4.69 9.82 -31.93
CA ASN A 694 -4.58 8.54 -32.63
C ASN A 694 -5.60 8.33 -33.75
N THR A 695 -6.45 9.32 -34.03
CA THR A 695 -7.41 9.31 -35.14
C THR A 695 -7.48 10.65 -35.87
N SER A 696 -7.59 10.62 -37.20
CA SER A 696 -7.75 11.82 -38.03
C SER A 696 -8.75 11.60 -39.17
N THR A 697 -9.75 12.49 -39.26
CA THR A 697 -10.84 12.41 -40.25
C THR A 697 -10.81 13.61 -41.19
N VAL A 698 -10.98 13.35 -42.49
CA VAL A 698 -11.20 14.38 -43.50
C VAL A 698 -12.62 14.29 -44.05
N ASN A 699 -13.27 15.44 -44.23
CA ASN A 699 -14.63 15.54 -44.76
C ASN A 699 -14.61 16.20 -46.14
N LEU A 700 -15.16 15.52 -47.14
CA LEU A 700 -15.43 16.06 -48.47
C LEU A 700 -16.91 16.45 -48.56
N ALA A 701 -17.19 17.74 -48.43
CA ALA A 701 -18.55 18.27 -48.46
C ALA A 701 -19.04 18.53 -49.89
N GLY A 702 -20.30 18.20 -50.15
CA GLY A 702 -21.01 18.63 -51.37
C GLY A 702 -20.54 17.97 -52.67
N ILE A 703 -20.12 16.70 -52.65
CA ILE A 703 -19.81 15.96 -53.87
C ILE A 703 -21.05 15.91 -54.77
N THR A 704 -20.95 16.53 -55.94
CA THR A 704 -22.06 16.60 -56.91
C THR A 704 -22.11 15.35 -57.78
N CYS A 705 -23.31 14.81 -58.03
CA CYS A 705 -23.47 13.70 -58.99
C CYS A 705 -23.33 14.22 -60.42
N THR A 706 -22.71 13.42 -61.29
CA THR A 706 -22.79 13.67 -62.74
C THR A 706 -24.18 13.27 -63.24
N PRO A 707 -24.98 14.18 -63.85
CA PRO A 707 -26.29 13.80 -64.36
C PRO A 707 -26.13 12.87 -65.58
N VAL A 708 -26.69 11.66 -65.48
CA VAL A 708 -26.74 10.71 -66.60
C VAL A 708 -27.70 11.26 -67.66
N ALA A 709 -27.18 11.55 -68.86
CA ALA A 709 -28.00 11.88 -70.01
C ALA A 709 -28.75 10.62 -70.48
N GLY A 710 -30.06 10.55 -70.20
CA GLY A 710 -30.90 9.41 -70.57
C GLY A 710 -32.33 9.84 -70.90
N GLY A 711 -32.78 9.50 -72.11
CA GLY A 711 -34.04 9.95 -72.69
C GLY A 711 -35.30 9.44 -72.00
N ARG A 712 -36.39 10.16 -72.29
CA ARG A 712 -37.80 9.86 -71.98
C ARG A 712 -38.29 8.59 -72.70
N PRO A 713 -39.09 7.71 -72.06
CA PRO A 713 -40.53 7.58 -72.35
C PRO A 713 -41.37 7.32 -71.06
N THR A 714 -42.42 8.09 -70.73
CA THR A 714 -43.87 7.84 -70.98
C THR A 714 -44.41 6.42 -70.78
N GLY A 715 -45.41 6.30 -69.89
CA GLY A 715 -46.54 5.38 -70.06
C GLY A 715 -46.80 4.44 -68.87
N GLY A 716 -47.89 4.68 -68.14
CA GLY A 716 -48.36 3.83 -67.04
C GLY A 716 -49.27 2.66 -67.49
N GLY A 717 -49.60 1.79 -66.55
CA GLY A 717 -50.58 0.70 -66.73
C GLY A 717 -50.58 -0.28 -65.56
N SER A 718 -51.77 -0.49 -64.98
CA SER A 718 -52.17 -1.25 -63.79
C SER A 718 -51.98 -2.77 -63.81
N GLY A 719 -51.89 -3.40 -62.63
CA GLY A 719 -52.35 -4.78 -62.40
C GLY A 719 -51.72 -5.50 -61.19
N ALA A 720 -52.46 -5.66 -60.09
CA ALA A 720 -52.24 -6.73 -59.08
C ALA A 720 -52.77 -8.09 -59.64
N PRO A 721 -52.43 -9.31 -59.13
CA PRO A 721 -52.11 -9.67 -57.73
C PRO A 721 -50.98 -10.75 -57.51
N LEU A 722 -50.62 -11.02 -56.24
CA LEU A 722 -49.92 -12.24 -55.75
C LEU A 722 -50.88 -13.48 -55.83
N PRO A 723 -50.48 -14.77 -55.73
CA PRO A 723 -49.31 -15.37 -55.04
C PRO A 723 -48.68 -16.62 -55.71
N GLY A 724 -47.71 -17.29 -55.06
CA GLY A 724 -47.50 -18.73 -55.23
C GLY A 724 -46.05 -19.23 -55.28
N SER A 725 -45.66 -19.94 -54.22
CA SER A 725 -44.43 -20.72 -54.01
C SER A 725 -44.13 -21.79 -55.07
N ALA A 726 -42.84 -22.05 -55.31
CA ALA A 726 -42.34 -23.41 -55.54
C ALA A 726 -40.87 -23.53 -55.14
N ALA A 727 -40.63 -24.43 -54.20
CA ALA A 727 -39.33 -24.88 -53.73
C ALA A 727 -38.58 -25.69 -54.81
N LEU A 728 -37.25 -25.67 -54.72
CA LEU A 728 -36.41 -26.79 -55.13
C LEU A 728 -35.51 -27.17 -53.93
N THR A 729 -35.78 -28.37 -53.44
CA THR A 729 -35.02 -29.24 -52.53
C THR A 729 -33.68 -29.66 -53.17
N ASP A 730 -32.54 -29.58 -52.46
CA ASP A 730 -31.89 -30.67 -51.67
C ASP A 730 -31.07 -31.63 -52.58
N GLU A 731 -29.83 -32.07 -52.32
CA GLU A 731 -28.83 -31.93 -51.25
C GLU A 731 -27.51 -32.58 -51.74
N VAL A 732 -26.49 -32.57 -50.87
CA VAL A 732 -25.26 -33.40 -50.81
C VAL A 732 -24.07 -32.92 -51.65
N GLY A 733 -22.90 -32.61 -51.10
CA GLY A 733 -22.42 -32.69 -49.72
C GLY A 733 -20.95 -32.31 -49.74
N GLY A 734 -20.57 -31.45 -48.79
CA GLY A 734 -19.23 -30.91 -48.63
C GLY A 734 -19.21 -30.19 -47.30
N GLU A 735 -19.21 -30.99 -46.24
CA GLU A 735 -19.20 -30.59 -44.84
C GLU A 735 -17.99 -29.66 -44.59
N VAL A 736 -18.27 -28.35 -44.49
CA VAL A 736 -17.43 -27.40 -43.78
C VAL A 736 -18.23 -26.99 -42.57
N ILE A 737 -17.86 -27.53 -41.41
CA ILE A 737 -18.33 -27.04 -40.12
C ILE A 737 -17.76 -25.63 -40.00
N ALA A 738 -18.61 -24.62 -40.22
CA ALA A 738 -18.22 -23.21 -40.24
C ALA A 738 -17.89 -22.71 -38.82
N ASP A 739 -16.84 -21.89 -38.75
CA ASP A 739 -16.33 -21.17 -37.57
C ASP A 739 -17.44 -20.64 -36.65
N LYS A 740 -17.47 -21.10 -35.40
CA LYS A 740 -18.60 -20.90 -34.47
C LYS A 740 -18.63 -19.53 -33.76
N TYR A 741 -17.66 -18.65 -34.01
CA TYR A 741 -17.51 -17.38 -33.29
C TYR A 741 -17.16 -16.21 -34.24
N CYS A 742 -17.80 -15.05 -34.04
CA CYS A 742 -17.64 -13.86 -34.90
C CYS A 742 -16.41 -13.03 -34.51
N THR A 743 -15.58 -12.64 -35.48
CA THR A 743 -14.37 -11.80 -35.25
C THR A 743 -14.64 -10.29 -35.23
N ASP A 744 -15.84 -9.86 -35.58
CA ASP A 744 -16.22 -8.45 -35.77
C ASP A 744 -17.27 -7.98 -34.74
N TYR A 745 -17.30 -8.57 -33.55
CA TYR A 745 -18.17 -8.09 -32.48
C TYR A 745 -17.67 -6.73 -31.95
N THR A 746 -18.46 -5.67 -32.15
CA THR A 746 -18.17 -4.33 -31.64
C THR A 746 -18.86 -4.10 -30.31
N PHE A 747 -18.12 -4.22 -29.21
CA PHE A 747 -18.53 -3.71 -27.90
C PHE A 747 -17.74 -2.45 -27.58
N SER A 748 -18.45 -1.36 -27.38
CA SER A 748 -17.88 -0.15 -26.79
C SER A 748 -18.38 -0.07 -25.35
N PRO A 749 -17.60 -0.57 -24.37
CA PRO A 749 -17.99 -0.48 -22.96
C PRO A 749 -18.13 0.99 -22.58
N LYS A 750 -19.13 1.33 -21.76
CA LYS A 750 -19.24 2.67 -21.15
C LYS A 750 -18.34 2.68 -19.91
N GLU A 751 -17.58 3.75 -19.70
CA GLU A 751 -16.57 3.86 -18.62
C GLU A 751 -17.12 3.63 -17.19
N ALA A 752 -18.44 3.73 -16.98
CA ALA A 752 -19.11 3.42 -15.70
C ALA A 752 -20.44 2.63 -15.86
N GLY A 753 -20.62 1.91 -16.98
CA GLY A 753 -21.86 1.16 -17.24
C GLY A 753 -21.95 -0.15 -16.45
N LYS A 754 -23.08 -0.40 -15.78
CA LYS A 754 -23.46 -1.74 -15.33
C LYS A 754 -24.19 -2.43 -16.47
N ILE A 755 -23.67 -3.57 -16.90
CA ILE A 755 -24.28 -4.27 -18.02
C ILE A 755 -25.58 -4.95 -17.57
N THR A 756 -26.67 -4.68 -18.29
CA THR A 756 -27.94 -5.36 -18.03
C THR A 756 -27.89 -6.81 -18.50
N ARG A 757 -28.77 -7.65 -17.96
CA ARG A 757 -28.93 -9.05 -18.37
C ARG A 757 -29.22 -9.19 -19.87
N TYR A 758 -29.97 -8.25 -20.45
CA TYR A 758 -30.23 -8.14 -21.88
C TYR A 758 -28.98 -7.78 -22.67
N GLU A 759 -28.26 -6.73 -22.28
CA GLU A 759 -27.05 -6.30 -22.99
C GLU A 759 -26.00 -7.42 -22.98
N PHE A 760 -25.81 -8.10 -21.86
CA PHE A 760 -24.90 -9.24 -21.76
C PHE A 760 -25.36 -10.43 -22.62
N ALA A 761 -26.66 -10.75 -22.64
CA ALA A 761 -27.20 -11.82 -23.50
C ALA A 761 -27.07 -11.49 -25.00
N LYS A 762 -27.32 -10.23 -25.39
CA LYS A 762 -27.16 -9.76 -26.77
C LYS A 762 -25.70 -9.85 -27.20
N LEU A 763 -24.79 -9.44 -26.32
CA LEU A 763 -23.35 -9.65 -26.48
C LEU A 763 -23.01 -11.13 -26.74
N MET A 764 -23.57 -12.07 -25.97
CA MET A 764 -23.34 -13.51 -26.20
C MET A 764 -23.92 -14.02 -27.52
N LEU A 765 -25.05 -13.48 -27.97
CA LEU A 765 -25.62 -13.81 -29.29
C LEU A 765 -24.70 -13.31 -30.41
N ASP A 766 -24.22 -12.08 -30.31
CA ASP A 766 -23.34 -11.47 -31.30
C ASP A 766 -21.98 -12.18 -31.35
N PHE A 767 -21.44 -12.56 -30.19
CA PHE A 767 -20.26 -13.40 -30.07
C PHE A 767 -20.40 -14.74 -30.83
N ASN A 768 -21.59 -15.34 -30.82
CA ASN A 768 -21.88 -16.61 -31.52
C ASN A 768 -22.41 -16.43 -32.95
N CYS A 769 -22.34 -15.23 -33.53
CA CYS A 769 -22.87 -14.92 -34.87
C CYS A 769 -24.37 -15.18 -35.04
N TYR A 770 -25.14 -15.12 -33.96
CA TYR A 770 -26.59 -15.32 -34.04
C TYR A 770 -27.28 -14.06 -34.58
N GLU A 771 -27.94 -14.17 -35.73
CA GLU A 771 -28.82 -13.11 -36.23
C GLU A 771 -30.10 -13.09 -35.40
N THR A 772 -30.31 -12.02 -34.62
CA THR A 772 -31.55 -11.87 -33.84
C THR A 772 -32.77 -11.81 -34.77
N PRO A 773 -33.80 -12.66 -34.54
CA PRO A 773 -35.01 -12.65 -35.35
C PRO A 773 -35.71 -11.29 -35.39
N GLN A 774 -36.40 -10.99 -36.49
CA GLN A 774 -37.20 -9.75 -36.64
C GLN A 774 -38.55 -9.81 -35.89
N SER A 775 -38.94 -10.99 -35.43
CA SER A 775 -40.17 -11.23 -34.67
C SER A 775 -39.93 -12.26 -33.56
N MET A 776 -40.83 -12.29 -32.58
CA MET A 776 -40.76 -13.24 -31.46
C MET A 776 -40.60 -14.68 -31.98
N PRO A 777 -39.54 -15.43 -31.59
CA PRO A 777 -39.35 -16.81 -32.03
C PRO A 777 -40.46 -17.72 -31.47
N GLU A 778 -40.81 -18.75 -32.24
CA GLU A 778 -41.70 -19.82 -31.77
C GLU A 778 -40.94 -20.70 -30.77
N GLY A 779 -41.49 -20.90 -29.59
CA GLY A 779 -40.88 -21.73 -28.55
C GLY A 779 -41.78 -21.93 -27.33
N GLU A 780 -41.45 -22.90 -26.49
CA GLU A 780 -42.29 -23.32 -25.37
C GLU A 780 -42.05 -22.55 -24.07
N LYS A 781 -40.87 -21.91 -23.91
CA LYS A 781 -40.51 -21.15 -22.70
C LYS A 781 -41.29 -19.85 -22.63
N SER A 782 -41.78 -19.46 -21.44
CA SER A 782 -42.41 -18.17 -21.16
C SER A 782 -42.07 -17.74 -19.74
N PHE A 783 -41.88 -16.43 -19.53
CA PHE A 783 -41.52 -15.85 -18.24
C PHE A 783 -42.68 -15.05 -17.63
N THR A 784 -42.74 -14.93 -16.31
CA THR A 784 -43.90 -14.37 -15.59
C THR A 784 -43.99 -12.85 -15.66
N ASP A 785 -42.85 -12.16 -15.68
CA ASP A 785 -42.72 -10.71 -15.84
C ASP A 785 -42.91 -10.26 -17.30
N TYR A 786 -42.50 -11.09 -18.26
CA TYR A 786 -42.69 -10.85 -19.68
C TYR A 786 -43.22 -12.10 -20.42
N PRO A 787 -44.54 -12.40 -20.37
CA PRO A 787 -45.11 -13.59 -20.99
C PRO A 787 -44.98 -13.64 -22.51
N ARG A 788 -44.69 -14.83 -23.04
CA ARG A 788 -44.62 -15.07 -24.48
C ARG A 788 -46.00 -14.83 -25.10
N GLY A 789 -46.09 -13.90 -26.05
CA GLY A 789 -47.37 -13.45 -26.64
C GLY A 789 -48.01 -12.25 -25.93
N GLY A 790 -47.34 -11.65 -24.94
CA GLY A 790 -47.70 -10.34 -24.41
C GLY A 790 -47.60 -9.24 -25.48
N VAL A 791 -48.42 -8.20 -25.34
CA VAL A 791 -48.38 -7.01 -26.22
C VAL A 791 -47.42 -5.99 -25.61
N TYR A 792 -46.29 -5.76 -26.28
CA TYR A 792 -45.26 -4.79 -25.88
C TYR A 792 -45.19 -3.68 -26.94
N GLU A 793 -45.69 -2.51 -26.58
CA GLU A 793 -45.79 -1.37 -27.50
C GLU A 793 -44.47 -0.59 -27.64
N ASP A 794 -43.60 -0.66 -26.63
CA ASP A 794 -42.28 -0.05 -26.68
C ASP A 794 -41.34 -0.83 -27.63
N PRO A 795 -40.83 -0.21 -28.71
CA PRO A 795 -39.97 -0.87 -29.69
C PRO A 795 -38.66 -1.40 -29.12
N GLU A 796 -38.05 -0.69 -28.15
CA GLU A 796 -36.78 -1.08 -27.53
C GLU A 796 -36.99 -2.27 -26.59
N VAL A 797 -38.05 -2.24 -25.79
CA VAL A 797 -38.44 -3.38 -24.93
C VAL A 797 -38.78 -4.60 -25.79
N LYS A 798 -39.51 -4.41 -26.89
CA LYS A 798 -39.85 -5.49 -27.81
C LYS A 798 -38.60 -6.11 -28.45
N ALA A 799 -37.63 -5.30 -28.89
CA ALA A 799 -36.37 -5.80 -29.43
C ALA A 799 -35.56 -6.58 -28.39
N ALA A 800 -35.48 -6.06 -27.15
CA ALA A 800 -34.79 -6.73 -26.06
C ALA A 800 -35.42 -8.09 -25.72
N LEU A 801 -36.75 -8.16 -25.67
CA LEU A 801 -37.46 -9.40 -25.42
C LEU A 801 -37.27 -10.42 -26.55
N ILE A 802 -37.24 -9.98 -27.81
CA ILE A 802 -36.96 -10.89 -28.94
C ILE A 802 -35.58 -11.53 -28.81
N ALA A 803 -34.55 -10.75 -28.51
CA ALA A 803 -33.20 -11.26 -28.28
C ALA A 803 -33.12 -12.20 -27.08
N MET A 804 -33.75 -11.83 -25.95
CA MET A 804 -33.73 -12.62 -24.72
C MET A 804 -34.43 -13.97 -24.86
N TYR A 805 -35.58 -14.02 -25.55
CA TYR A 805 -36.28 -15.27 -25.82
C TYR A 805 -35.53 -16.15 -26.82
N PHE A 806 -34.89 -15.54 -27.82
CA PHE A 806 -34.03 -16.28 -28.74
C PHE A 806 -32.84 -16.92 -28.01
N ALA A 807 -32.12 -16.15 -27.19
CA ALA A 807 -31.06 -16.67 -26.34
C ALA A 807 -31.55 -17.76 -25.35
N ALA A 808 -32.78 -17.64 -24.86
CA ALA A 808 -33.37 -18.65 -23.99
C ALA A 808 -33.71 -19.95 -24.73
N ASP A 809 -34.23 -19.86 -25.96
CA ASP A 809 -34.54 -21.04 -26.79
C ASP A 809 -33.26 -21.75 -27.26
N GLU A 810 -32.20 -20.99 -27.57
CA GLU A 810 -30.85 -21.50 -27.87
C GLU A 810 -30.12 -22.07 -26.63
N GLY A 811 -30.71 -21.96 -25.44
CA GLY A 811 -30.17 -22.52 -24.21
C GLY A 811 -29.00 -21.76 -23.60
N ILE A 812 -28.73 -20.54 -24.08
CA ILE A 812 -27.68 -19.65 -23.57
C ILE A 812 -28.04 -19.14 -22.17
N LEU A 813 -29.29 -18.71 -21.98
CA LEU A 813 -29.79 -18.22 -20.69
C LEU A 813 -31.13 -18.87 -20.29
N GLY A 814 -31.49 -18.70 -19.02
CA GLY A 814 -32.79 -19.09 -18.48
C GLY A 814 -33.38 -18.02 -17.57
N GLY A 815 -34.60 -18.26 -17.11
CA GLY A 815 -35.28 -17.42 -16.13
C GLY A 815 -34.80 -17.70 -14.70
N TYR A 816 -35.16 -16.80 -13.80
CA TYR A 816 -34.95 -16.95 -12.37
C TYR A 816 -35.87 -18.04 -11.79
N PRO A 817 -35.55 -18.61 -10.61
CA PRO A 817 -36.37 -19.63 -9.97
C PRO A 817 -37.81 -19.20 -9.67
N ASP A 818 -38.07 -17.89 -9.56
CA ASP A 818 -39.41 -17.31 -9.40
C ASP A 818 -40.20 -17.18 -10.72
N GLY A 819 -39.62 -17.64 -11.84
CA GLY A 819 -40.22 -17.62 -13.17
C GLY A 819 -39.99 -16.33 -13.97
N THR A 820 -39.27 -15.35 -13.44
CA THR A 820 -39.02 -14.05 -14.10
C THR A 820 -37.81 -14.08 -15.04
N LEU A 821 -37.74 -13.14 -15.99
CA LEU A 821 -36.65 -12.98 -16.95
C LEU A 821 -35.69 -11.84 -16.59
N ARG A 822 -36.22 -10.73 -16.04
CA ARG A 822 -35.50 -9.53 -15.59
C ARG A 822 -34.47 -8.99 -16.60
N PRO A 823 -34.87 -8.66 -17.84
CA PRO A 823 -33.95 -8.29 -18.91
C PRO A 823 -33.17 -6.99 -18.65
N PHE A 824 -33.74 -6.03 -17.92
CA PHE A 824 -33.13 -4.72 -17.70
C PHE A 824 -32.44 -4.57 -16.34
N GLU A 825 -32.42 -5.63 -15.55
CA GLU A 825 -31.66 -5.64 -14.29
C GLU A 825 -30.17 -5.91 -14.58
N PRO A 826 -29.25 -5.37 -13.77
CA PRO A 826 -27.82 -5.68 -13.90
C PRO A 826 -27.54 -7.17 -13.70
N VAL A 827 -26.61 -7.71 -14.49
CA VAL A 827 -26.17 -9.11 -14.34
C VAL A 827 -25.05 -9.21 -13.30
N VAL A 828 -25.05 -10.24 -12.47
CA VAL A 828 -23.97 -10.51 -11.50
C VAL A 828 -22.96 -11.54 -12.03
N TYR A 829 -21.76 -11.57 -11.46
CA TYR A 829 -20.68 -12.46 -11.89
C TYR A 829 -21.11 -13.92 -11.98
N ALA A 830 -21.83 -14.45 -10.97
CA ALA A 830 -22.32 -15.83 -10.99
C ALA A 830 -23.21 -16.15 -12.21
N GLU A 831 -24.03 -15.18 -12.62
CA GLU A 831 -24.98 -15.34 -13.71
C GLU A 831 -24.30 -15.17 -15.06
N ALA A 832 -23.50 -14.11 -15.21
CA ALA A 832 -22.72 -13.84 -16.41
C ALA A 832 -21.84 -15.03 -16.80
N SER A 833 -21.19 -15.65 -15.81
CA SER A 833 -20.39 -16.86 -16.00
C SER A 833 -21.18 -18.04 -16.56
N LYS A 834 -22.38 -18.25 -16.06
CA LYS A 834 -23.25 -19.34 -16.52
C LYS A 834 -23.74 -19.09 -17.94
N ILE A 835 -24.12 -17.85 -18.25
CA ILE A 835 -24.55 -17.44 -19.60
C ILE A 835 -23.38 -17.63 -20.58
N LEU A 836 -22.19 -17.18 -20.23
CA LEU A 836 -20.97 -17.34 -21.04
C LEU A 836 -20.59 -18.82 -21.24
N TYR A 837 -20.59 -19.61 -20.16
CA TYR A 837 -20.29 -21.05 -20.26
C TYR A 837 -21.26 -21.80 -21.18
N ASN A 838 -22.55 -21.46 -21.12
CA ASN A 838 -23.55 -22.06 -21.99
C ASN A 838 -23.40 -21.60 -23.43
N SER A 839 -23.02 -20.33 -23.66
CA SER A 839 -22.84 -19.77 -25.01
C SER A 839 -21.74 -20.49 -25.79
N ILE A 840 -20.69 -20.97 -25.10
CA ILE A 840 -19.62 -21.76 -25.71
C ILE A 840 -19.85 -23.28 -25.70
N ASN A 841 -21.06 -23.75 -25.35
CA ASN A 841 -21.39 -25.17 -25.24
C ASN A 841 -20.49 -25.95 -24.25
N GLY A 842 -20.18 -25.35 -23.10
CA GLY A 842 -19.13 -25.81 -22.18
C GLY A 842 -19.24 -27.24 -21.60
N ASN A 843 -20.32 -27.98 -21.86
CA ASN A 843 -20.41 -29.41 -21.51
C ASN A 843 -19.47 -30.30 -22.34
N SER A 844 -18.92 -29.82 -23.46
CA SER A 844 -17.90 -30.52 -24.24
C SER A 844 -16.46 -30.31 -23.75
N LEU A 845 -16.26 -29.47 -22.74
CA LEU A 845 -14.95 -29.14 -22.19
C LEU A 845 -14.63 -30.08 -21.02
N ASN A 846 -13.85 -31.14 -21.30
CA ASN A 846 -13.41 -32.11 -20.30
C ASN A 846 -12.33 -31.51 -19.39
N TYR A 847 -12.73 -30.89 -18.28
CA TYR A 847 -11.81 -30.41 -17.25
C TYR A 847 -11.92 -31.25 -15.96
N ALA A 848 -10.77 -31.71 -15.45
CA ALA A 848 -10.65 -32.32 -14.12
C ALA A 848 -9.93 -31.32 -13.21
N PRO A 849 -10.55 -30.85 -12.11
CA PRO A 849 -9.97 -29.76 -11.31
C PRO A 849 -8.86 -30.25 -10.37
N VAL A 850 -7.81 -29.44 -10.22
CA VAL A 850 -6.86 -29.47 -9.10
C VAL A 850 -7.07 -28.18 -8.31
N PHE A 851 -7.41 -28.27 -7.03
CA PHE A 851 -7.81 -27.13 -6.21
C PHE A 851 -6.69 -26.65 -5.27
N THR A 852 -6.47 -25.34 -5.19
CA THR A 852 -5.68 -24.70 -4.12
C THR A 852 -6.36 -23.50 -3.43
N LEU A 853 -7.41 -22.87 -4.01
CA LEU A 853 -8.13 -21.73 -3.41
C LEU A 853 -9.65 -21.78 -3.71
N LEU A 854 -10.49 -21.26 -2.80
CA LEU A 854 -11.96 -21.19 -2.91
C LEU A 854 -12.44 -19.72 -2.74
N PRO A 855 -13.43 -19.25 -3.53
CA PRO A 855 -13.97 -17.89 -3.41
C PRO A 855 -14.75 -17.67 -2.10
N LYS A 856 -14.82 -16.41 -1.63
CA LYS A 856 -15.57 -16.01 -0.40
C LYS A 856 -17.09 -15.93 -0.66
N ASN A 857 -17.89 -16.06 0.40
CA ASN A 857 -19.34 -15.79 0.42
C ASN A 857 -20.22 -16.57 -0.58
N LEU A 858 -20.21 -17.90 -0.49
CA LEU A 858 -20.96 -18.79 -1.40
C LEU A 858 -22.41 -19.11 -0.97
N ASN A 859 -22.91 -18.45 0.06
CA ASN A 859 -24.17 -18.83 0.71
C ASN A 859 -25.35 -18.65 -0.27
N GLY A 860 -25.99 -19.75 -0.69
CA GLY A 860 -27.13 -19.75 -1.62
C GLY A 860 -26.80 -19.74 -3.11
N ILE A 861 -25.51 -19.82 -3.47
CA ILE A 861 -25.03 -19.79 -4.88
C ILE A 861 -24.06 -20.94 -5.17
N GLU A 862 -24.11 -22.06 -4.44
CA GLU A 862 -23.17 -23.18 -4.65
C GLU A 862 -23.30 -23.82 -6.05
N TRP A 863 -24.43 -23.61 -6.74
CA TRP A 863 -24.62 -24.03 -8.13
C TRP A 863 -23.62 -23.37 -9.10
N PHE A 864 -23.07 -22.21 -8.73
CA PHE A 864 -22.13 -21.43 -9.52
C PHE A 864 -20.77 -22.11 -9.71
N PHE A 865 -20.35 -22.96 -8.76
CA PHE A 865 -19.01 -23.55 -8.73
C PHE A 865 -18.59 -24.26 -10.03
N LYS A 866 -19.53 -24.92 -10.73
CA LYS A 866 -19.24 -25.57 -12.02
C LYS A 866 -18.79 -24.55 -13.09
N TYR A 867 -19.28 -23.32 -13.02
CA TYR A 867 -19.01 -22.24 -13.97
C TYR A 867 -17.81 -21.39 -13.55
N PHE A 868 -17.50 -21.32 -12.25
CA PHE A 868 -16.39 -20.55 -11.68
C PHE A 868 -15.00 -20.94 -12.23
N ILE A 869 -14.79 -22.23 -12.53
CA ILE A 869 -13.50 -22.75 -13.06
C ILE A 869 -13.10 -22.08 -14.39
N PHE A 870 -14.04 -21.49 -15.12
CA PHE A 870 -13.77 -20.76 -16.37
C PHE A 870 -13.20 -19.35 -16.18
N LEU A 871 -13.30 -18.77 -14.98
CA LEU A 871 -12.94 -17.37 -14.73
C LEU A 871 -11.77 -17.17 -13.77
N ILE A 872 -11.27 -18.24 -13.13
CA ILE A 872 -10.14 -18.11 -12.19
C ILE A 872 -8.84 -17.66 -12.89
N ASP A 873 -8.74 -17.91 -14.19
CA ASP A 873 -7.65 -17.44 -15.05
C ASP A 873 -7.97 -16.08 -15.71
N LEU A 874 -9.23 -15.61 -15.64
CA LEU A 874 -9.72 -14.39 -16.28
C LEU A 874 -9.53 -13.16 -15.39
N VAL A 875 -9.84 -13.32 -14.11
CA VAL A 875 -9.82 -12.25 -13.14
C VAL A 875 -8.63 -12.54 -12.25
N ASP A 876 -7.56 -11.77 -12.41
CA ASP A 876 -6.33 -11.78 -11.61
C ASP A 876 -6.59 -11.30 -10.16
N ASP A 877 -7.75 -11.67 -9.62
CA ASP A 877 -8.29 -11.21 -8.35
C ASP A 877 -8.63 -12.43 -7.50
N ASP A 878 -7.76 -12.69 -6.53
CA ASP A 878 -7.96 -13.68 -5.45
C ASP A 878 -9.21 -13.38 -4.59
N TYR A 879 -10.00 -12.34 -4.91
CA TYR A 879 -11.14 -11.82 -4.13
C TYR A 879 -12.47 -11.67 -4.87
N LEU A 880 -12.65 -12.22 -6.08
CA LEU A 880 -13.92 -12.12 -6.82
C LEU A 880 -15.14 -12.57 -5.98
N ASN A 881 -16.07 -11.65 -5.70
CA ASN A 881 -17.34 -11.96 -5.06
C ASN A 881 -18.42 -12.28 -6.13
N PRO A 882 -18.92 -13.53 -6.22
CA PRO A 882 -19.85 -13.95 -7.28
C PRO A 882 -21.21 -13.25 -7.27
N SER A 883 -21.55 -12.54 -6.19
CA SER A 883 -22.80 -11.78 -6.09
C SER A 883 -22.69 -10.34 -6.59
N ASP A 884 -21.49 -9.88 -6.95
CA ASP A 884 -21.28 -8.51 -7.42
C ASP A 884 -21.76 -8.34 -8.86
N VAL A 885 -22.20 -7.12 -9.17
CA VAL A 885 -22.69 -6.76 -10.51
C VAL A 885 -21.51 -6.62 -11.48
N VAL A 886 -21.69 -7.11 -12.70
CA VAL A 886 -20.68 -7.03 -13.76
C VAL A 886 -20.69 -5.65 -14.41
N SER A 887 -19.52 -5.02 -14.49
CA SER A 887 -19.33 -3.79 -15.26
C SER A 887 -19.27 -4.10 -16.76
N ASP A 888 -19.53 -3.10 -17.61
CA ASP A 888 -19.32 -3.24 -19.06
C ASP A 888 -17.87 -3.69 -19.35
N MET A 889 -16.88 -3.14 -18.65
CA MET A 889 -15.47 -3.48 -18.86
C MET A 889 -15.19 -4.95 -18.52
N ASP A 890 -15.75 -5.45 -17.41
CA ASP A 890 -15.58 -6.84 -17.00
C ASP A 890 -16.31 -7.80 -17.95
N ALA A 891 -17.48 -7.41 -18.45
CA ALA A 891 -18.17 -8.17 -19.50
C ALA A 891 -17.33 -8.27 -20.78
N LYS A 892 -16.60 -7.21 -21.14
CA LYS A 892 -15.66 -7.24 -22.27
C LYS A 892 -14.50 -8.19 -21.99
N ARG A 893 -13.85 -8.07 -20.83
CA ARG A 893 -12.74 -8.94 -20.41
C ARG A 893 -13.16 -10.42 -20.46
N MET A 894 -14.34 -10.73 -19.92
CA MET A 894 -14.92 -12.08 -19.95
C MET A 894 -15.00 -12.68 -21.36
N VAL A 895 -15.33 -11.87 -22.36
CA VAL A 895 -15.44 -12.31 -23.76
C VAL A 895 -14.08 -12.39 -24.44
N ASP A 896 -13.23 -11.38 -24.25
CA ASP A 896 -11.88 -11.33 -24.83
C ASP A 896 -11.04 -12.53 -24.41
N PHE A 897 -11.12 -12.93 -23.14
CA PHE A 897 -10.41 -14.11 -22.63
C PHE A 897 -10.89 -15.41 -23.24
N VAL A 898 -12.20 -15.56 -23.47
CA VAL A 898 -12.72 -16.76 -24.15
C VAL A 898 -12.18 -16.81 -25.57
N LEU A 899 -12.08 -15.67 -26.26
CA LEU A 899 -11.44 -15.58 -27.58
C LEU A 899 -9.95 -15.92 -27.53
N GLU A 900 -9.24 -15.53 -26.46
CA GLU A 900 -7.81 -15.81 -26.28
C GLU A 900 -7.52 -17.28 -25.94
N LYS A 901 -8.27 -17.85 -24.99
CA LYS A 901 -8.02 -19.20 -24.45
C LYS A 901 -8.66 -20.32 -25.25
N TYR A 902 -9.76 -20.03 -25.94
CA TYR A 902 -10.44 -20.95 -26.84
C TYR A 902 -10.47 -20.40 -28.27
N PRO A 903 -9.29 -20.14 -28.88
CA PRO A 903 -9.21 -19.71 -30.26
C PRO A 903 -9.63 -20.87 -31.17
N LYS A 904 -10.40 -20.55 -32.22
CA LYS A 904 -10.93 -21.40 -33.30
C LYS A 904 -10.61 -22.90 -33.27
#